data_AF-A0A936HUU8-F1
#
_entry.id   AF-A0A936HUU8-F1
#
_cell.length_a   1.000
_cell.length_b   1.000
_cell.length_c   1.000
_cell.angle_alpha   90.00
_cell.angle_beta   90.00
_cell.angle_gamma   90.00
#
_symmetry.space_group_name_H-M   'P 1'
#
loop_
_entity.id
_entity.type
_entity.pdbx_description
1 polymer ?
#
loop_
_entity_poly.entity_id
_entity_poly.type
_entity_poly.pdbx_seq_one_letter_code
_entity_poly.pdbx_strand_id
1 'polypeptide(L)'
;MGGWSGITTVAGSGNSDTVTGAGQTYTLDDATANAGSNGTVAWTSIENLTDSGAGIFQMGTGGSVAGTLTAVGGTVSYATRTGAASFALGGGASTGMGGWSGITTVAGSGNSDTVTGAGQTYTLDDATANAGSNGTVAWTSIENLTDSGAGIFQMGTGGSVAGTLTAVGGTVSYATRTGAASFALGGGASTGMGGWSGITTVAGSGNSDTVTGAGQTYTLDDATANAGSNGTVAWTSIENLTDSGAGIFQMGTGGSVAGTLTAVGGTVSYATRTGAASFALGGGASTGMGGWSGITTVAGSGNSDTVTGAGQTYTLDDATANAGSNGTVAWTSIENLTDSGAGIFQMGTGGSVAGTLTAVGGTVSYATRTGAASFALGGGASTGMGGWSGITTVAGSGNSDTVTGAGQTYTLDDATANAGSNGTVAWTSIENLTDSGAGIFQMGTGGSVAGTLTAVGGTVSYATRTGAASFALGGGASTGMGGWSGITTVAGSGNSDTVTGAGQTYTLDDATANAGSNGTVAWTSIENLTDSGAGIFQMGTGGSVAGTLTAVGGTVSYATRTGAASFALGGGASTGMGGWSGITTVAGSGNSDTVTGAGQTYTLDDATANAGSNGTVAWTSIENLTDSGAGIFQMGTGGSVAGTLTAVGGTVSYATRTGAASFAPGRWRQHGDGRLERHHHGRRQRQQRHRHGRGPDLHPG
;
A
#
# COMPACT_ATOMS: atom_id res chain seq x y z
N MET A 1 52.15 73.73 -26.62
CA MET A 1 53.04 74.68 -27.35
C MET A 1 53.31 74.13 -28.74
N GLY A 2 53.49 75.00 -29.73
CA GLY A 2 53.71 74.64 -31.15
C GLY A 2 54.99 73.83 -31.38
N GLY A 3 54.98 73.04 -32.46
CA GLY A 3 55.92 71.95 -32.73
C GLY A 3 57.40 72.30 -32.62
N TRP A 4 58.13 71.44 -31.90
CA TRP A 4 59.58 71.45 -31.82
C TRP A 4 60.17 70.75 -33.05
N SER A 5 61.21 71.34 -33.66
CA SER A 5 61.98 70.72 -34.74
C SER A 5 63.39 70.43 -34.24
N GLY A 6 63.85 69.19 -34.36
CA GLY A 6 65.21 68.77 -33.99
C GLY A 6 65.45 68.44 -32.52
N ILE A 7 64.43 68.55 -31.64
CA ILE A 7 64.52 68.08 -30.25
C ILE A 7 64.24 66.58 -30.21
N THR A 8 65.15 65.84 -29.58
CA THR A 8 65.04 64.38 -29.40
C THR A 8 64.89 63.96 -27.94
N THR A 9 65.15 64.87 -26.99
CA THR A 9 65.01 64.63 -25.54
C THR A 9 64.45 65.84 -24.80
N VAL A 10 63.59 65.60 -23.80
CA VAL A 10 63.04 66.62 -22.89
C VAL A 10 63.13 66.13 -21.45
N ALA A 11 63.66 66.95 -20.53
CA ALA A 11 63.65 66.64 -19.10
C ALA A 11 62.63 67.55 -18.40
N GLY A 12 61.77 66.95 -17.58
CA GLY A 12 60.88 67.69 -16.70
C GLY A 12 61.62 68.36 -15.53
N SER A 13 60.89 69.25 -14.88
CA SER A 13 61.29 70.00 -13.70
C SER A 13 60.94 69.23 -12.41
N GLY A 14 61.13 69.86 -11.25
CA GLY A 14 60.63 69.33 -9.97
C GLY A 14 59.13 69.59 -9.73
N ASN A 15 58.42 70.19 -10.68
CA ASN A 15 56.99 70.48 -10.62
C ASN A 15 56.21 69.50 -11.52
N SER A 16 54.87 69.56 -11.47
CA SER A 16 54.01 68.73 -12.34
C SER A 16 54.19 69.09 -13.81
N ASP A 17 54.82 68.21 -14.58
CA ASP A 17 55.07 68.42 -16.00
C ASP A 17 54.12 67.60 -16.89
N THR A 18 53.85 68.10 -18.10
CA THR A 18 52.92 67.48 -19.06
C THR A 18 53.49 67.46 -20.47
N VAL A 19 53.50 66.28 -21.09
CA VAL A 19 53.73 66.16 -22.53
C VAL A 19 52.38 66.12 -23.24
N THR A 20 52.21 66.99 -24.24
CA THR A 20 50.97 67.09 -25.03
C THR A 20 51.16 66.59 -26.46
N GLY A 21 50.21 65.84 -27.02
CA GLY A 21 50.22 65.35 -28.40
C GLY A 21 48.82 65.28 -29.04
N ALA A 22 48.75 64.75 -30.26
CA ALA A 22 47.52 64.50 -31.00
C ALA A 22 47.65 63.19 -31.81
N GLY A 23 46.96 62.13 -31.38
CA GLY A 23 47.02 60.80 -32.00
C GLY A 23 48.37 60.10 -31.85
N GLN A 24 49.10 60.37 -30.77
CA GLN A 24 50.45 59.85 -30.56
C GLN A 24 50.45 58.49 -29.86
N THR A 25 51.48 57.70 -30.14
CA THR A 25 51.84 56.55 -29.33
C THR A 25 52.91 56.96 -28.33
N TYR A 26 52.66 56.78 -27.04
CA TYR A 26 53.56 57.01 -25.93
C TYR A 26 54.04 55.67 -25.38
N THR A 27 55.34 55.38 -25.46
CA THR A 27 55.95 54.21 -24.86
C THR A 27 56.66 54.63 -23.58
N LEU A 28 56.22 54.13 -22.43
CA LEU A 28 56.86 54.41 -21.15
C LEU A 28 58.04 53.45 -20.95
N ASP A 29 59.17 53.99 -20.48
CA ASP A 29 60.44 53.27 -20.35
C ASP A 29 60.40 52.20 -19.23
N ASP A 30 60.97 51.04 -19.51
CA ASP A 30 60.94 49.87 -18.63
C ASP A 30 61.84 50.01 -17.37
N ALA A 31 62.73 51.00 -17.33
CA ALA A 31 63.70 51.13 -16.23
C ALA A 31 63.43 52.28 -15.27
N THR A 32 62.68 53.32 -15.68
CA THR A 32 62.66 54.60 -14.97
C THR A 32 61.25 55.18 -14.88
N ALA A 33 60.80 55.50 -13.67
CA ALA A 33 59.52 56.19 -13.47
C ALA A 33 59.53 57.59 -14.12
N ASN A 34 58.38 58.02 -14.61
CA ASN A 34 58.18 59.30 -15.30
C ASN A 34 59.05 59.48 -16.56
N ALA A 35 59.47 58.39 -17.19
CA ALA A 35 60.28 58.40 -18.41
C ALA A 35 59.59 57.62 -19.55
N GLY A 36 59.88 58.01 -20.79
CA GLY A 36 59.29 57.39 -21.97
C GLY A 36 59.68 58.07 -23.28
N SER A 37 59.04 57.69 -24.37
CA SER A 37 59.18 58.35 -25.67
C SER A 37 57.91 58.23 -26.51
N ASN A 38 57.74 59.12 -27.50
CA ASN A 38 56.66 59.00 -28.49
C ASN A 38 57.18 58.51 -29.85
N GLY A 39 58.33 57.84 -29.85
CA GLY A 39 59.08 57.44 -31.04
C GLY A 39 59.93 58.54 -31.68
N THR A 40 59.69 59.82 -31.35
CA THR A 40 60.48 60.96 -31.88
C THR A 40 61.20 61.74 -30.79
N VAL A 41 60.54 61.93 -29.64
CA VAL A 41 61.06 62.64 -28.48
C VAL A 41 61.01 61.70 -27.29
N ALA A 42 62.15 61.50 -26.63
CA ALA A 42 62.23 60.84 -25.32
C ALA A 42 62.09 61.87 -24.20
N TRP A 43 61.58 61.45 -23.04
CA TRP A 43 61.46 62.29 -21.86
C TRP A 43 61.85 61.58 -20.57
N THR A 44 62.21 62.38 -19.57
CA THR A 44 62.44 61.96 -18.18
C THR A 44 61.78 62.95 -17.22
N SER A 45 61.35 62.50 -16.05
CA SER A 45 60.70 63.31 -15.02
C SER A 45 59.42 64.03 -15.51
N ILE A 46 58.60 63.37 -16.35
CA ILE A 46 57.27 63.86 -16.77
C ILE A 46 56.18 63.06 -16.07
N GLU A 47 55.31 63.73 -15.33
CA GLU A 47 54.26 63.09 -14.53
C GLU A 47 52.95 62.90 -15.29
N ASN A 48 52.67 63.72 -16.32
CA ASN A 48 51.39 63.67 -17.03
C ASN A 48 51.58 63.57 -18.54
N LEU A 49 50.68 62.82 -19.20
CA LEU A 49 50.62 62.76 -20.65
C LEU A 49 49.21 63.16 -21.08
N THR A 50 49.11 64.04 -22.06
CA THR A 50 47.83 64.49 -22.63
C THR A 50 47.85 64.33 -24.14
N ASP A 51 46.87 63.64 -24.68
CA ASP A 51 46.66 63.52 -26.11
C ASP A 51 45.30 64.13 -26.48
N SER A 52 45.26 65.00 -27.48
CA SER A 52 44.02 65.62 -27.93
C SER A 52 43.19 64.74 -28.88
N GLY A 53 43.72 63.56 -29.25
CA GLY A 53 43.07 62.52 -30.04
C GLY A 53 43.21 61.13 -29.40
N ALA A 54 43.12 60.08 -30.23
CA ALA A 54 43.13 58.68 -29.82
C ALA A 54 44.57 58.18 -29.53
N GLY A 55 45.21 58.78 -28.52
CA GLY A 55 46.57 58.41 -28.12
C GLY A 55 46.67 56.98 -27.57
N ILE A 56 47.80 56.31 -27.81
CA ILE A 56 48.10 54.95 -27.32
C ILE A 56 49.20 55.04 -26.28
N PHE A 57 48.95 54.62 -25.05
CA PHE A 57 49.91 54.61 -23.94
C PHE A 57 50.37 53.16 -23.69
N GLN A 58 51.57 52.83 -24.15
CA GLN A 58 52.19 51.53 -23.95
C GLN A 58 52.93 51.49 -22.61
N MET A 59 52.40 50.68 -21.70
CA MET A 59 52.85 50.49 -20.33
C MET A 59 53.71 49.24 -20.25
N GLY A 60 55.02 49.40 -20.43
CA GLY A 60 55.96 48.30 -20.35
C GLY A 60 56.26 47.82 -18.92
N THR A 61 57.28 46.99 -18.78
CA THR A 61 57.73 46.44 -17.49
C THR A 61 58.44 47.53 -16.70
N GLY A 62 57.83 48.12 -15.68
CA GLY A 62 58.45 49.21 -14.89
C GLY A 62 58.10 50.62 -15.38
N GLY A 63 57.60 50.74 -16.62
CA GLY A 63 57.04 51.97 -17.17
C GLY A 63 55.91 52.52 -16.31
N SER A 64 56.06 53.78 -15.92
CA SER A 64 55.07 54.47 -15.08
C SER A 64 55.12 55.99 -15.24
N VAL A 65 53.97 56.62 -15.01
CA VAL A 65 53.84 58.05 -14.72
C VAL A 65 53.17 58.22 -13.37
N ALA A 66 53.66 59.13 -12.54
CA ALA A 66 53.07 59.38 -11.23
C ALA A 66 51.73 60.14 -11.31
N GLY A 67 51.51 60.90 -12.39
CA GLY A 67 50.33 61.72 -12.60
C GLY A 67 49.29 61.06 -13.51
N THR A 68 48.62 61.88 -14.32
CA THR A 68 47.40 61.51 -15.05
C THR A 68 47.65 61.31 -16.54
N LEU A 69 47.06 60.27 -17.12
CA LEU A 69 46.92 60.11 -18.57
C LEU A 69 45.61 60.72 -19.07
N THR A 70 45.66 61.61 -20.06
CA THR A 70 44.47 62.23 -20.65
C THR A 70 44.45 62.00 -22.15
N ALA A 71 43.32 61.55 -22.71
CA ALA A 71 43.15 61.36 -24.15
C ALA A 71 41.71 61.64 -24.60
N VAL A 72 41.44 61.61 -25.91
CA VAL A 72 40.08 61.55 -26.46
C VAL A 72 39.96 60.27 -27.28
N GLY A 73 39.36 59.22 -26.67
CA GLY A 73 39.32 57.90 -27.28
C GLY A 73 40.65 57.14 -27.16
N GLY A 74 41.37 57.37 -26.08
CA GLY A 74 42.72 56.81 -25.88
C GLY A 74 42.73 55.32 -25.56
N THR A 75 43.89 54.70 -25.76
CA THR A 75 44.15 53.29 -25.44
C THR A 75 45.29 53.18 -24.42
N VAL A 76 45.11 52.43 -23.34
CA VAL A 76 46.21 51.96 -22.48
C VAL A 76 46.55 50.53 -22.88
N SER A 77 47.82 50.20 -23.08
CA SER A 77 48.25 48.85 -23.47
C SER A 77 49.34 48.33 -22.56
N TYR A 78 49.08 47.22 -21.88
CA TYR A 78 50.02 46.44 -21.07
C TYR A 78 50.64 45.27 -21.86
N ALA A 79 50.46 45.20 -23.18
CA ALA A 79 50.84 44.04 -24.00
C ALA A 79 52.31 43.63 -23.87
N THR A 80 53.21 44.56 -23.55
CA THR A 80 54.66 44.32 -23.38
C THR A 80 55.09 44.15 -21.92
N ARG A 81 54.15 44.24 -20.97
CA ARG A 81 54.42 44.09 -19.54
C ARG A 81 54.64 42.62 -19.18
N THR A 82 55.67 42.34 -18.38
CA THR A 82 56.04 40.98 -17.96
C THR A 82 55.48 40.56 -16.60
N GLY A 83 54.63 41.38 -15.99
CA GLY A 83 53.95 41.07 -14.73
C GLY A 83 52.51 41.56 -14.74
N ALA A 84 51.74 41.15 -13.74
CA ALA A 84 50.34 41.53 -13.58
C ALA A 84 50.12 43.05 -13.62
N ALA A 85 49.02 43.44 -14.23
CA ALA A 85 48.50 44.79 -14.28
C ALA A 85 47.07 44.85 -13.72
N SER A 86 46.76 46.00 -13.14
CA SER A 86 45.42 46.37 -12.71
C SER A 86 45.04 47.69 -13.37
N PHE A 87 43.85 47.73 -13.97
CA PHE A 87 43.28 48.94 -14.54
C PHE A 87 41.99 49.32 -13.79
N ALA A 88 41.97 50.52 -13.19
CA ALA A 88 40.83 51.00 -12.41
C ALA A 88 39.84 51.77 -13.28
N LEU A 89 38.62 51.26 -13.39
CA LEU A 89 37.48 51.94 -13.99
C LEU A 89 37.12 53.19 -13.16
N GLY A 90 36.75 54.28 -13.83
CA GLY A 90 36.38 55.55 -13.18
C GLY A 90 37.52 56.54 -12.98
N GLY A 91 38.65 56.37 -13.68
CA GLY A 91 39.76 57.34 -13.66
C GLY A 91 40.71 57.22 -12.47
N GLY A 92 40.60 56.17 -11.68
CA GLY A 92 41.45 55.91 -10.51
C GLY A 92 42.87 55.47 -10.88
N ALA A 93 43.71 55.32 -9.85
CA ALA A 93 45.07 54.83 -9.99
C ALA A 93 45.06 53.42 -10.60
N SER A 94 45.92 53.22 -11.60
CA SER A 94 46.08 51.96 -12.32
C SER A 94 47.57 51.60 -12.33
N THR A 95 47.91 50.38 -12.72
CA THR A 95 49.31 49.96 -12.77
C THR A 95 50.11 50.87 -13.69
N GLY A 96 51.08 51.58 -13.10
CA GLY A 96 51.93 52.54 -13.79
C GLY A 96 51.31 53.93 -14.03
N MET A 97 50.15 54.26 -13.45
CA MET A 97 49.59 55.62 -13.53
C MET A 97 48.79 56.04 -12.29
N GLY A 98 48.88 57.32 -11.92
CA GLY A 98 48.14 57.89 -10.79
C GLY A 98 46.65 58.12 -11.06
N GLY A 99 46.26 58.27 -12.34
CA GLY A 99 44.87 58.41 -12.77
C GLY A 99 44.75 58.54 -14.28
N TRP A 100 43.52 58.61 -14.80
CA TRP A 100 43.30 58.78 -16.24
C TRP A 100 41.97 59.45 -16.58
N SER A 101 41.88 60.03 -17.79
CA SER A 101 40.64 60.55 -18.38
C SER A 101 40.59 60.35 -19.90
N GLY A 102 39.40 60.04 -20.43
CA GLY A 102 39.15 59.87 -21.87
C GLY A 102 39.84 58.67 -22.53
N ILE A 103 40.30 57.70 -21.74
CA ILE A 103 40.66 56.36 -22.20
C ILE A 103 39.37 55.57 -22.46
N THR A 104 39.29 54.91 -23.61
CA THR A 104 38.15 54.08 -24.02
C THR A 104 38.53 52.62 -24.28
N THR A 105 39.84 52.30 -24.29
CA THR A 105 40.33 50.95 -24.54
C THR A 105 41.47 50.61 -23.60
N VAL A 106 41.49 49.39 -23.06
CA VAL A 106 42.64 48.82 -22.33
C VAL A 106 43.00 47.44 -22.88
N ALA A 107 44.26 47.23 -23.24
CA ALA A 107 44.78 45.91 -23.58
C ALA A 107 45.65 45.38 -22.44
N GLY A 108 45.36 44.18 -21.95
CA GLY A 108 46.21 43.49 -21.00
C GLY A 108 47.47 42.91 -21.65
N SER A 109 48.18 42.14 -20.86
CA SER A 109 49.42 41.44 -21.13
C SER A 109 49.16 39.94 -21.33
N GLY A 110 50.22 39.14 -21.41
CA GLY A 110 50.12 37.67 -21.35
C GLY A 110 50.11 37.11 -19.93
N ASN A 111 49.99 37.96 -18.91
CA ASN A 111 49.99 37.60 -17.48
C ASN A 111 48.60 37.81 -16.87
N SER A 112 48.42 37.48 -15.60
CA SER A 112 47.15 37.65 -14.89
C SER A 112 46.81 39.11 -14.67
N ASP A 113 45.96 39.68 -15.52
CA ASP A 113 45.57 41.08 -15.45
C ASP A 113 44.17 41.24 -14.85
N THR A 114 43.93 42.42 -14.29
CA THR A 114 42.70 42.74 -13.56
C THR A 114 42.11 44.06 -14.01
N VAL A 115 40.81 44.09 -14.26
CA VAL A 115 40.06 45.36 -14.29
C VAL A 115 39.35 45.52 -12.95
N THR A 116 39.53 46.67 -12.31
CA THR A 116 38.92 47.00 -11.01
C THR A 116 37.85 48.08 -11.16
N GLY A 117 36.82 48.05 -10.32
CA GLY A 117 35.72 49.02 -10.36
C GLY A 117 34.97 49.16 -9.03
N ALA A 118 33.93 49.99 -9.04
CA ALA A 118 32.99 50.15 -7.95
C ALA A 118 31.57 50.32 -8.51
N GLY A 119 30.69 49.34 -8.25
CA GLY A 119 29.31 49.30 -8.74
C GLY A 119 29.20 49.28 -10.25
N GLN A 120 30.13 48.62 -10.94
CA GLN A 120 30.21 48.58 -12.39
C GLN A 120 29.39 47.45 -12.98
N THR A 121 28.95 47.65 -14.22
CA THR A 121 28.39 46.59 -15.04
C THR A 121 29.43 46.17 -16.07
N TYR A 122 29.90 44.94 -16.00
CA TYR A 122 30.86 44.33 -16.90
C TYR A 122 30.11 43.49 -17.93
N THR A 123 30.27 43.80 -19.22
CA THR A 123 29.69 43.04 -20.33
C THR A 123 30.82 42.32 -21.06
N LEU A 124 30.81 40.99 -21.05
CA LEU A 124 31.88 40.22 -21.68
C LEU A 124 31.63 40.07 -23.19
N ASP A 125 32.70 40.08 -23.96
CA ASP A 125 32.62 39.95 -25.42
C ASP A 125 32.36 38.50 -25.82
N ASP A 126 31.40 38.29 -26.72
CA ASP A 126 30.99 36.96 -27.15
C ASP A 126 31.94 36.30 -28.15
N ALA A 127 32.82 37.07 -28.81
CA ALA A 127 33.73 36.54 -29.81
C ALA A 127 35.12 36.23 -29.24
N THR A 128 35.52 36.91 -28.17
CA THR A 128 36.90 36.95 -27.70
C THR A 128 36.95 36.71 -26.19
N ALA A 129 37.62 35.63 -25.77
CA ALA A 129 37.87 35.37 -24.35
C ALA A 129 38.73 36.49 -23.74
N ASN A 130 38.54 36.73 -22.44
CA ASN A 130 39.24 37.77 -21.68
C ASN A 130 39.02 39.19 -22.24
N ALA A 131 37.92 39.42 -22.95
CA ALA A 131 37.53 40.72 -23.50
C ALA A 131 36.13 41.13 -23.03
N GLY A 132 35.86 42.43 -23.04
CA GLY A 132 34.59 42.99 -22.59
C GLY A 132 34.58 44.50 -22.52
N SER A 133 33.55 45.07 -21.90
CA SER A 133 33.47 46.51 -21.62
C SER A 133 32.57 46.82 -20.42
N ASN A 134 32.72 48.01 -19.85
CA ASN A 134 31.73 48.57 -18.92
C ASN A 134 30.79 49.59 -19.59
N GLY A 135 30.72 49.58 -20.93
CA GLY A 135 30.03 50.59 -21.74
C GLY A 135 30.83 51.89 -21.99
N THR A 136 31.90 52.13 -21.24
CA THR A 136 32.78 53.31 -21.42
C THR A 136 34.21 52.94 -21.81
N VAL A 137 34.74 51.88 -21.20
CA VAL A 137 36.06 51.33 -21.48
C VAL A 137 35.87 49.89 -21.95
N ALA A 138 36.38 49.58 -23.14
CA ALA A 138 36.53 48.22 -23.64
C ALA A 138 37.89 47.64 -23.24
N TRP A 139 37.97 46.33 -23.05
CA TRP A 139 39.20 45.63 -22.74
C TRP A 139 39.40 44.35 -23.54
N THR A 140 40.66 43.95 -23.67
CA THR A 140 41.10 42.66 -24.25
C THR A 140 42.25 42.09 -23.42
N SER A 141 42.37 40.77 -23.35
CA SER A 141 43.42 40.07 -22.58
C SER A 141 43.42 40.41 -21.08
N ILE A 142 42.24 40.46 -20.46
CA ILE A 142 42.06 40.63 -19.01
C ILE A 142 41.37 39.39 -18.42
N GLU A 143 42.06 38.72 -17.50
CA GLU A 143 41.60 37.44 -16.90
C GLU A 143 40.75 37.63 -15.65
N ASN A 144 40.86 38.75 -14.94
CA ASN A 144 40.17 38.97 -13.67
C ASN A 144 39.37 40.26 -13.67
N LEU A 145 38.22 40.24 -13.00
CA LEU A 145 37.39 41.41 -12.79
C LEU A 145 37.10 41.54 -11.29
N THR A 146 37.37 42.72 -10.74
CA THR A 146 37.16 42.99 -9.31
C THR A 146 36.30 44.24 -9.14
N ASP A 147 35.16 44.10 -8.47
CA ASP A 147 34.31 45.21 -8.10
C ASP A 147 34.31 45.38 -6.57
N SER A 148 34.54 46.59 -6.10
CA SER A 148 34.52 46.88 -4.66
C SER A 148 33.10 47.06 -4.10
N GLY A 149 32.07 47.02 -4.95
CA GLY A 149 30.66 47.05 -4.62
C GLY A 149 29.85 45.97 -5.35
N ALA A 150 28.56 46.25 -5.56
CA ALA A 150 27.59 45.32 -6.15
C ALA A 150 27.69 45.28 -7.69
N GLY A 151 28.87 44.90 -8.20
CA GLY A 151 29.11 44.79 -9.64
C GLY A 151 28.24 43.73 -10.32
N ILE A 152 27.88 43.98 -11.58
CA ILE A 152 27.09 43.06 -12.42
C ILE A 152 27.96 42.52 -13.54
N PHE A 153 28.14 41.20 -13.61
CA PHE A 153 28.91 40.52 -14.65
C PHE A 153 27.95 39.84 -15.65
N GLN A 154 27.80 40.42 -16.83
CA GLN A 154 26.95 39.90 -17.91
C GLN A 154 27.75 38.91 -18.76
N MET A 155 27.28 37.66 -18.77
CA MET A 155 27.85 36.53 -19.48
C MET A 155 26.98 36.17 -20.69
N GLY A 156 27.48 36.50 -21.89
CA GLY A 156 26.85 36.06 -23.14
C GLY A 156 27.22 34.62 -23.51
N THR A 157 27.00 34.24 -24.77
CA THR A 157 27.23 32.88 -25.28
C THR A 157 28.72 32.50 -25.31
N GLY A 158 29.59 33.41 -25.72
CA GLY A 158 31.05 33.22 -25.74
C GLY A 158 31.80 34.05 -24.70
N GLY A 159 31.12 35.02 -24.07
CA GLY A 159 31.66 35.85 -22.99
C GLY A 159 32.32 35.03 -21.90
N SER A 160 33.62 35.24 -21.69
CA SER A 160 34.38 34.52 -20.68
C SER A 160 35.60 35.28 -20.19
N VAL A 161 35.96 35.03 -18.93
CA VAL A 161 37.28 35.30 -18.38
C VAL A 161 37.91 33.99 -17.88
N ALA A 162 39.21 33.82 -18.07
CA ALA A 162 39.92 32.63 -17.60
C ALA A 162 40.17 32.66 -16.08
N GLY A 163 40.23 33.84 -15.47
CA GLY A 163 40.50 34.04 -14.06
C GLY A 163 39.24 34.20 -13.22
N THR A 164 39.30 35.08 -12.24
CA THR A 164 38.31 35.19 -11.15
C THR A 164 37.46 36.45 -11.24
N LEU A 165 36.18 36.31 -10.86
CA LEU A 165 35.29 37.44 -10.59
C LEU A 165 35.23 37.71 -9.08
N THR A 166 35.51 38.94 -8.67
CA THR A 166 35.43 39.34 -7.26
C THR A 166 34.49 40.52 -7.12
N ALA A 167 33.57 40.47 -6.17
CA ALA A 167 32.65 41.57 -5.88
C ALA A 167 32.27 41.66 -4.40
N VAL A 168 31.54 42.70 -4.00
CA VAL A 168 30.87 42.77 -2.70
C VAL A 168 29.37 42.90 -2.94
N GLY A 169 28.64 41.78 -2.83
CA GLY A 169 27.22 41.75 -3.21
C GLY A 169 27.02 41.70 -4.72
N GLY A 170 27.96 41.09 -5.45
CA GLY A 170 27.92 41.07 -6.92
C GLY A 170 26.84 40.16 -7.49
N THR A 171 26.56 40.37 -8.77
CA THR A 171 25.60 39.59 -9.57
C THR A 171 26.29 39.01 -10.80
N VAL A 172 26.13 37.72 -11.05
CA VAL A 172 26.43 37.11 -12.36
C VAL A 172 25.12 36.96 -13.13
N SER A 173 25.06 37.40 -14.38
CA SER A 173 23.86 37.31 -15.21
C SER A 173 24.14 36.60 -16.52
N TYR A 174 23.44 35.49 -16.77
CA TYR A 174 23.40 34.74 -18.02
C TYR A 174 22.20 35.12 -18.88
N ALA A 175 21.49 36.20 -18.57
CA ALA A 175 20.20 36.54 -19.19
C ALA A 175 20.26 36.69 -20.72
N THR A 176 21.42 37.05 -21.28
CA THR A 176 21.64 37.21 -22.72
C THR A 176 22.24 35.96 -23.38
N ARG A 177 22.60 34.94 -22.60
CA ARG A 177 23.21 33.71 -23.10
C ARG A 177 22.19 32.87 -23.87
N THR A 178 22.58 32.37 -25.04
CA THR A 178 21.71 31.55 -25.92
C THR A 178 21.91 30.05 -25.75
N GLY A 179 22.61 29.61 -24.72
CA GLY A 179 22.84 28.20 -24.41
C GLY A 179 22.91 27.98 -22.91
N ALA A 180 22.94 26.71 -22.50
CA ALA A 180 22.98 26.34 -21.09
C ALA A 180 24.20 26.95 -20.36
N ALA A 181 23.99 27.29 -19.09
CA ALA A 181 24.97 27.74 -18.15
C ALA A 181 24.97 26.85 -16.89
N SER A 182 26.14 26.76 -16.28
CA SER A 182 26.33 26.15 -14.97
C SER A 182 27.00 27.16 -14.04
N PHE A 183 26.45 27.32 -12.84
CA PHE A 183 27.03 28.13 -11.78
C PHE A 183 27.40 27.25 -10.59
N ALA A 184 28.68 27.20 -10.22
CA ALA A 184 29.19 26.39 -9.12
C ALA A 184 29.18 27.18 -7.80
N LEU A 185 28.39 26.71 -6.83
CA LEU A 185 28.41 27.19 -5.46
C LEU A 185 29.78 26.90 -4.81
N GLY A 186 30.23 27.80 -3.93
CA GLY A 186 31.50 27.66 -3.21
C GLY A 186 32.73 28.26 -3.92
N GLY A 187 32.53 29.12 -4.93
CA GLY A 187 33.62 29.85 -5.60
C GLY A 187 34.35 29.07 -6.69
N GLY A 188 33.82 27.92 -7.10
CA GLY A 188 34.38 27.09 -8.17
C GLY A 188 34.19 27.67 -9.56
N ALA A 189 34.81 27.02 -10.56
CA ALA A 189 34.65 27.36 -11.96
C ALA A 189 33.18 27.28 -12.39
N SER A 190 32.74 28.27 -13.14
CA SER A 190 31.37 28.39 -13.65
C SER A 190 31.42 28.71 -15.14
N THR A 191 30.30 28.63 -15.85
CA THR A 191 30.25 28.99 -17.26
C THR A 191 30.74 30.42 -17.47
N GLY A 192 31.81 30.59 -18.24
CA GLY A 192 32.42 31.89 -18.52
C GLY A 192 33.39 32.42 -17.45
N MET A 193 33.74 31.65 -16.40
CA MET A 193 34.73 32.09 -15.39
C MET A 193 35.49 30.93 -14.73
N GLY A 194 36.76 31.17 -14.38
CA GLY A 194 37.60 30.21 -13.66
C GLY A 194 37.28 30.08 -12.16
N GLY A 195 36.65 31.09 -11.56
CA GLY A 195 36.21 31.09 -10.17
C GLY A 195 35.59 32.42 -9.76
N TRP A 196 35.07 32.51 -8.54
CA TRP A 196 34.43 33.74 -8.06
C TRP A 196 34.47 33.91 -6.54
N SER A 197 34.33 35.16 -6.08
CA SER A 197 34.14 35.50 -4.66
C SER A 197 33.22 36.71 -4.48
N GLY A 198 32.41 36.70 -3.41
CA GLY A 198 31.50 37.79 -3.04
C GLY A 198 30.35 38.08 -4.01
N ILE A 199 30.06 37.13 -4.92
CA ILE A 199 28.81 37.05 -5.68
C ILE A 199 27.71 36.57 -4.73
N THR A 200 26.56 37.25 -4.77
CA THR A 200 25.38 36.94 -3.93
C THR A 200 24.12 36.67 -4.75
N THR A 201 24.15 36.98 -6.05
CA THR A 201 23.03 36.75 -6.97
C THR A 201 23.51 36.13 -8.27
N VAL A 202 22.79 35.14 -8.79
CA VAL A 202 22.96 34.62 -10.14
C VAL A 202 21.63 34.62 -10.90
N ALA A 203 21.60 35.24 -12.07
CA ALA A 203 20.45 35.17 -12.96
C ALA A 203 20.77 34.23 -14.12
N GLY A 204 19.96 33.20 -14.31
CA GLY A 204 20.04 32.32 -15.48
C GLY A 204 19.53 33.00 -16.75
N SER A 205 19.48 32.19 -17.79
CA SER A 205 19.04 32.47 -19.14
C SER A 205 17.62 31.94 -19.36
N GLY A 206 17.13 31.99 -20.60
CA GLY A 206 15.91 31.29 -21.00
C GLY A 206 16.13 29.82 -21.39
N ASN A 207 17.31 29.25 -21.12
CA ASN A 207 17.69 27.88 -21.46
C ASN A 207 17.86 27.03 -20.20
N SER A 208 18.12 25.73 -20.37
CA SER A 208 18.29 24.79 -19.26
C SER A 208 19.55 25.05 -18.45
N ASP A 209 19.45 25.88 -17.43
CA ASP A 209 20.58 26.26 -16.59
C ASP A 209 20.66 25.44 -15.30
N THR A 210 21.87 25.37 -14.74
CA THR A 210 22.17 24.51 -13.59
C THR A 210 22.93 25.27 -12.52
N VAL A 211 22.48 25.16 -11.28
CA VAL A 211 23.33 25.46 -10.11
C VAL A 211 23.94 24.15 -9.61
N THR A 212 25.25 24.15 -9.38
CA THR A 212 26.00 22.99 -8.89
C THR A 212 26.59 23.24 -7.51
N GLY A 213 26.74 22.20 -6.69
CA GLY A 213 27.31 22.31 -5.35
C GLY A 213 27.79 20.98 -4.77
N ALA A 214 28.22 21.00 -3.51
CA ALA A 214 28.60 19.81 -2.75
C ALA A 214 28.12 19.92 -1.29
N GLY A 215 27.19 19.06 -0.89
CA GLY A 215 26.59 19.04 0.45
C GLY A 215 25.76 20.29 0.76
N GLN A 216 25.17 20.91 -0.26
CA GLN A 216 24.46 22.17 -0.09
C GLN A 216 23.02 21.95 0.36
N THR A 217 22.46 22.97 1.01
CA THR A 217 21.03 23.08 1.23
C THR A 217 20.46 24.11 0.28
N TYR A 218 19.55 23.71 -0.61
CA TYR A 218 18.86 24.54 -1.57
C TYR A 218 17.46 24.84 -1.05
N THR A 219 17.11 26.12 -0.92
CA THR A 219 15.77 26.58 -0.54
C THR A 219 15.13 27.22 -1.74
N LEU A 220 14.03 26.64 -2.24
CA LEU A 220 13.33 27.15 -3.41
C LEU A 220 12.42 28.31 -3.00
N ASP A 221 12.34 29.33 -3.84
CA ASP A 221 11.52 30.52 -3.60
C ASP A 221 10.04 30.21 -3.80
N ASP A 222 9.20 30.67 -2.88
CA ASP A 222 7.76 30.40 -2.91
C ASP A 222 6.98 31.30 -3.87
N ALA A 223 7.56 32.42 -4.29
CA ALA A 223 6.88 33.37 -5.17
C ALA A 223 7.22 33.17 -6.66
N THR A 224 8.41 32.63 -6.95
CA THR A 224 8.98 32.63 -8.29
C THR A 224 9.50 31.23 -8.65
N ALA A 225 8.96 30.64 -9.72
CA ALA A 225 9.48 29.38 -10.25
C ALA A 225 10.94 29.54 -10.73
N ASN A 226 11.71 28.47 -10.65
CA ASN A 226 13.14 28.45 -11.04
C ASN A 226 14.00 29.44 -10.24
N ALA A 227 13.57 29.81 -9.02
CA ALA A 227 14.30 30.69 -8.13
C ALA A 227 14.51 30.05 -6.75
N GLY A 228 15.52 30.51 -6.03
CA GLY A 228 15.88 29.98 -4.73
C GLY A 228 17.19 30.54 -4.19
N SER A 229 17.68 29.96 -3.11
CA SER A 229 19.01 30.28 -2.56
C SER A 229 19.61 29.10 -1.81
N ASN A 230 20.93 29.12 -1.59
CA ASN A 230 21.60 28.25 -0.63
C ASN A 230 21.95 28.97 0.70
N GLY A 231 21.29 30.11 0.95
CA GLY A 231 21.58 31.01 2.08
C GLY A 231 22.72 32.01 1.83
N THR A 232 23.57 31.80 0.81
CA THR A 232 24.66 32.75 0.45
C THR A 232 24.52 33.35 -0.94
N VAL A 233 24.04 32.55 -1.90
CA VAL A 233 23.76 32.95 -3.28
C VAL A 233 22.28 32.72 -3.56
N ALA A 234 21.58 33.77 -3.97
CA ALA A 234 20.24 33.68 -4.53
C ALA A 234 20.31 33.47 -6.05
N TRP A 235 19.35 32.76 -6.61
CA TRP A 235 19.23 32.57 -8.05
C TRP A 235 17.80 32.79 -8.57
N THR A 236 17.73 33.11 -9.86
CA THR A 236 16.49 33.19 -10.64
C THR A 236 16.70 32.59 -12.02
N SER A 237 15.65 32.04 -12.63
CA SER A 237 15.71 31.39 -13.96
C SER A 237 16.73 30.24 -14.03
N ILE A 238 16.79 29.40 -13.01
CA ILE A 238 17.59 28.17 -12.99
C ILE A 238 16.67 26.95 -12.87
N GLU A 239 16.71 26.07 -13.86
CA GLU A 239 15.81 24.91 -13.97
C GLU A 239 16.36 23.66 -13.29
N ASN A 240 17.67 23.55 -13.10
CA ASN A 240 18.30 22.34 -12.58
C ASN A 240 19.19 22.64 -11.36
N LEU A 241 19.18 21.71 -10.40
CA LEU A 241 20.09 21.75 -9.26
C LEU A 241 20.85 20.43 -9.20
N THR A 242 22.17 20.50 -9.08
CA THR A 242 23.03 19.32 -8.99
C THR A 242 23.94 19.42 -7.77
N ASP A 243 23.81 18.47 -6.86
CA ASP A 243 24.69 18.33 -5.73
C ASP A 243 25.57 17.09 -5.88
N SER A 244 26.87 17.26 -5.75
CA SER A 244 27.83 16.15 -5.81
C SER A 244 27.90 15.35 -4.52
N GLY A 245 27.21 15.79 -3.46
CA GLY A 245 27.06 15.10 -2.18
C GLY A 245 25.61 14.96 -1.74
N ALA A 246 25.42 14.85 -0.42
CA ALA A 246 24.10 14.68 0.22
C ALA A 246 23.35 16.02 0.32
N GLY A 247 23.04 16.62 -0.83
CA GLY A 247 22.30 17.89 -0.90
C GLY A 247 20.87 17.78 -0.36
N ILE A 248 20.38 18.86 0.24
CA ILE A 248 19.00 18.98 0.76
C ILE A 248 18.24 19.99 -0.09
N PHE A 249 17.12 19.58 -0.68
CA PHE A 249 16.23 20.44 -1.49
C PHE A 249 14.96 20.73 -0.70
N GLN A 250 14.81 21.95 -0.20
CA GLN A 250 13.65 22.40 0.57
C GLN A 250 12.59 22.97 -0.37
N MET A 251 11.46 22.27 -0.46
CA MET A 251 10.32 22.60 -1.29
C MET A 251 9.23 23.26 -0.45
N GLY A 252 9.09 24.58 -0.59
CA GLY A 252 7.99 25.32 0.01
C GLY A 252 6.68 25.17 -0.76
N THR A 253 5.73 26.08 -0.55
CA THR A 253 4.39 26.05 -1.14
C THR A 253 4.40 26.34 -2.64
N GLY A 254 5.18 27.32 -3.08
CA GLY A 254 5.37 27.66 -4.49
C GLY A 254 6.76 27.30 -5.04
N GLY A 255 7.69 26.95 -4.13
CA GLY A 255 9.03 26.49 -4.47
C GLY A 255 9.03 25.42 -5.55
N SER A 256 9.65 25.73 -6.69
CA SER A 256 9.72 24.80 -7.82
C SER A 256 10.91 25.06 -8.74
N VAL A 257 11.38 23.98 -9.35
CA VAL A 257 12.25 24.00 -10.54
C VAL A 257 11.59 23.20 -11.66
N ALA A 258 11.65 23.68 -12.88
CA ALA A 258 11.07 22.99 -14.03
C ALA A 258 11.88 21.77 -14.48
N GLY A 259 13.18 21.73 -14.18
CA GLY A 259 14.10 20.69 -14.56
C GLY A 259 14.33 19.64 -13.47
N THR A 260 15.57 19.14 -13.39
CA THR A 260 15.92 17.96 -12.59
C THR A 260 16.69 18.33 -11.32
N LEU A 261 16.39 17.64 -10.23
CA LEU A 261 17.22 17.62 -9.02
C LEU A 261 18.15 16.40 -9.05
N THR A 262 19.46 16.62 -8.95
CA THR A 262 20.46 15.55 -8.93
C THR A 262 21.27 15.63 -7.65
N ALA A 263 21.47 14.50 -6.96
CA ALA A 263 22.30 14.43 -5.76
C ALA A 263 22.99 13.07 -5.60
N VAL A 264 23.89 12.95 -4.63
CA VAL A 264 24.41 11.64 -4.18
C VAL A 264 24.00 11.43 -2.72
N GLY A 265 22.92 10.66 -2.51
CA GLY A 265 22.33 10.51 -1.18
C GLY A 265 21.53 11.74 -0.75
N GLY A 266 20.87 12.40 -1.71
CA GLY A 266 20.16 13.65 -1.46
C GLY A 266 18.84 13.48 -0.72
N THR A 267 18.34 14.59 -0.19
CA THR A 267 17.05 14.68 0.49
C THR A 267 16.15 15.69 -0.19
N VAL A 268 14.91 15.32 -0.48
CA VAL A 268 13.84 16.28 -0.79
C VAL A 268 12.99 16.48 0.47
N SER A 269 12.75 17.72 0.86
CA SER A 269 11.96 18.05 2.06
C SER A 269 10.81 18.99 1.72
N TYR A 270 9.58 18.54 2.00
CA TYR A 270 8.34 19.33 1.91
C TYR A 270 7.92 19.89 3.28
N ALA A 271 8.79 19.85 4.29
CA ALA A 271 8.44 20.17 5.68
C ALA A 271 7.84 21.59 5.87
N THR A 272 8.21 22.54 5.00
CA THR A 272 7.71 23.93 5.04
C THR A 272 6.52 24.18 4.10
N ARG A 273 6.10 23.18 3.32
CA ARG A 273 4.99 23.29 2.38
C ARG A 273 3.65 23.32 3.12
N THR A 274 2.77 24.26 2.77
CA THR A 274 1.44 24.38 3.40
C THR A 274 0.32 23.67 2.65
N GLY A 275 0.65 22.83 1.66
CA GLY A 275 -0.30 22.03 0.90
C GLY A 275 0.26 20.64 0.62
N ALA A 276 -0.59 19.76 0.09
CA ALA A 276 -0.20 18.40 -0.27
C ALA A 276 0.97 18.37 -1.27
N ALA A 277 1.80 17.35 -1.13
CA ALA A 277 2.90 17.00 -2.00
C ALA A 277 2.75 15.56 -2.49
N SER A 278 3.26 15.34 -3.69
CA SER A 278 3.43 14.03 -4.30
C SER A 278 4.89 13.85 -4.68
N PHE A 279 5.48 12.71 -4.31
CA PHE A 279 6.82 12.31 -4.71
C PHE A 279 6.77 11.02 -5.52
N ALA A 280 7.20 11.08 -6.78
CA ALA A 280 7.20 9.94 -7.69
C ALA A 280 8.50 9.13 -7.59
N LEU A 281 8.40 7.88 -7.19
CA LEU A 281 9.46 6.89 -7.24
C LEU A 281 9.89 6.63 -8.70
N GLY A 282 11.17 6.35 -8.91
CA GLY A 282 11.74 6.07 -10.23
C GLY A 282 12.21 7.31 -11.03
N GLY A 283 12.37 8.47 -10.38
CA GLY A 283 12.94 9.67 -10.99
C GLY A 283 11.96 10.52 -11.79
N GLY A 284 10.65 10.23 -11.69
CA GLY A 284 9.60 10.98 -12.36
C GLY A 284 9.33 12.36 -11.76
N ALA A 285 8.49 13.13 -12.45
CA ALA A 285 8.03 14.44 -11.97
C ALA A 285 7.38 14.32 -10.59
N SER A 286 7.73 15.25 -9.71
CA SER A 286 7.24 15.34 -8.34
C SER A 286 6.78 16.76 -8.05
N THR A 287 6.15 16.99 -6.91
CA THR A 287 5.71 18.34 -6.56
C THR A 287 6.90 19.30 -6.49
N GLY A 288 6.87 20.34 -7.31
CA GLY A 288 7.95 21.32 -7.39
C GLY A 288 9.20 20.89 -8.17
N MET A 289 9.19 19.75 -8.89
CA MET A 289 10.31 19.36 -9.75
C MET A 289 9.88 18.54 -10.99
N GLY A 290 10.58 18.74 -12.11
CA GLY A 290 10.34 17.98 -13.35
C GLY A 290 10.87 16.55 -13.31
N GLY A 291 11.86 16.26 -12.47
CA GLY A 291 12.42 14.93 -12.27
C GLY A 291 13.53 14.92 -11.23
N TRP A 292 14.07 13.75 -10.91
CA TRP A 292 15.15 13.65 -9.93
C TRP A 292 16.05 12.41 -10.14
N SER A 293 17.28 12.48 -9.61
CA SER A 293 18.20 11.34 -9.52
C SER A 293 19.06 11.39 -8.26
N GLY A 294 19.35 10.21 -7.68
CA GLY A 294 20.21 10.05 -6.50
C GLY A 294 19.68 10.65 -5.19
N ILE A 295 18.38 10.95 -5.14
CA ILE A 295 17.64 11.20 -3.90
C ILE A 295 17.41 9.86 -3.18
N THR A 296 17.72 9.80 -1.89
CA THR A 296 17.53 8.60 -1.05
C THR A 296 16.58 8.86 0.12
N THR A 297 16.24 10.12 0.39
CA THR A 297 15.33 10.50 1.49
C THR A 297 14.29 11.51 1.03
N VAL A 298 13.05 11.32 1.46
CA VAL A 298 11.95 12.28 1.27
C VAL A 298 11.27 12.57 2.60
N ALA A 299 11.13 13.83 2.95
CA ALA A 299 10.31 14.25 4.09
C ALA A 299 9.05 14.93 3.56
N GLY A 300 7.89 14.46 3.97
CA GLY A 300 6.62 15.14 3.72
C GLY A 300 6.46 16.42 4.54
N SER A 301 5.30 17.00 4.40
CA SER A 301 4.77 18.18 5.06
C SER A 301 3.89 17.80 6.26
N GLY A 302 3.23 18.80 6.86
CA GLY A 302 2.16 18.56 7.85
C GLY A 302 0.79 18.28 7.23
N ASN A 303 0.71 18.10 5.91
CA ASN A 303 -0.54 17.87 5.15
C ASN A 303 -0.56 16.46 4.57
N SER A 304 -1.65 16.09 3.90
CA SER A 304 -1.80 14.77 3.27
C SER A 304 -0.86 14.61 2.07
N ASP A 305 0.23 13.89 2.26
CA ASP A 305 1.23 13.66 1.22
C ASP A 305 1.17 12.26 0.63
N THR A 306 1.70 12.13 -0.58
CA THR A 306 1.64 10.89 -1.35
C THR A 306 3.01 10.51 -1.92
N VAL A 307 3.40 9.26 -1.75
CA VAL A 307 4.45 8.66 -2.59
C VAL A 307 3.78 7.85 -3.70
N THR A 308 4.20 8.08 -4.94
CA THR A 308 3.68 7.38 -6.12
C THR A 308 4.74 6.49 -6.76
N GLY A 309 4.33 5.41 -7.42
CA GLY A 309 5.25 4.50 -8.11
C GLY A 309 4.53 3.58 -9.09
N ALA A 310 5.30 2.69 -9.74
CA ALA A 310 4.75 1.67 -10.64
C ALA A 310 5.44 0.32 -10.42
N GLY A 311 4.68 -0.66 -9.92
CA GLY A 311 5.19 -2.00 -9.59
C GLY A 311 6.18 -1.99 -8.43
N GLN A 312 6.03 -1.05 -7.50
CA GLN A 312 6.97 -0.89 -6.39
C GLN A 312 6.63 -1.84 -5.24
N THR A 313 7.66 -2.15 -4.47
CA THR A 313 7.50 -2.71 -3.13
C THR A 313 7.69 -1.59 -2.13
N TYR A 314 6.71 -1.36 -1.26
CA TYR A 314 6.72 -0.40 -0.17
C TYR A 314 6.85 -1.17 1.14
N THR A 315 7.89 -0.90 1.90
CA THR A 315 8.14 -1.48 3.21
C THR A 315 7.78 -0.46 4.28
N LEU A 316 6.86 -0.84 5.16
CA LEU A 316 6.42 -0.08 6.32
C LEU A 316 6.78 -0.92 7.55
N ASP A 317 7.95 -0.70 8.12
CA ASP A 317 8.47 -1.40 9.31
C ASP A 317 9.02 -0.45 10.38
N ASP A 318 9.03 0.86 10.11
CA ASP A 318 9.41 1.89 11.07
C ASP A 318 8.36 2.01 12.18
N ALA A 319 8.82 2.20 13.42
CA ALA A 319 7.94 2.51 14.55
C ALA A 319 7.31 3.91 14.44
N THR A 320 7.87 4.75 13.57
CA THR A 320 7.37 6.08 13.24
C THR A 320 6.21 5.96 12.26
N ALA A 321 5.04 6.51 12.62
CA ALA A 321 3.90 6.58 11.71
C ALA A 321 4.25 7.38 10.45
N ASN A 322 3.64 7.01 9.32
CA ASN A 322 3.84 7.67 8.02
C ASN A 322 5.29 7.61 7.51
N ALA A 323 6.04 6.60 7.91
CA ALA A 323 7.41 6.35 7.47
C ALA A 323 7.54 4.97 6.80
N GLY A 324 8.51 4.85 5.90
CA GLY A 324 8.75 3.62 5.15
C GLY A 324 9.84 3.78 4.09
N SER A 325 10.01 2.77 3.25
CA SER A 325 10.94 2.84 2.11
C SER A 325 10.51 1.94 0.95
N ASN A 326 11.06 2.17 -0.24
CA ASN A 326 10.99 1.21 -1.36
C ASN A 326 12.32 0.44 -1.56
N GLY A 327 13.18 0.45 -0.53
CA GLY A 327 14.55 -0.07 -0.60
C GLY A 327 15.59 0.88 -1.22
N THR A 328 15.17 1.93 -1.94
CA THR A 328 16.07 2.95 -2.52
C THR A 328 15.84 4.33 -1.90
N VAL A 329 14.59 4.70 -1.72
CA VAL A 329 14.14 5.96 -1.11
C VAL A 329 13.43 5.63 0.18
N ALA A 330 13.90 6.19 1.28
CA ALA A 330 13.20 6.23 2.56
C ALA A 330 12.34 7.50 2.63
N TRP A 331 11.20 7.42 3.31
CA TRP A 331 10.33 8.57 3.54
C TRP A 331 9.83 8.68 4.97
N THR A 332 9.47 9.89 5.35
CA THR A 332 8.81 10.23 6.62
C THR A 332 7.69 11.23 6.37
N SER A 333 6.66 11.23 7.22
CA SER A 333 5.49 12.12 7.10
C SER A 333 4.76 11.98 5.75
N ILE A 334 4.59 10.76 5.24
CA ILE A 334 3.80 10.46 4.04
C ILE A 334 2.60 9.60 4.42
N GLU A 335 1.39 10.12 4.22
CA GLU A 335 0.15 9.46 4.64
C GLU A 335 -0.41 8.50 3.58
N ASN A 336 -0.07 8.67 2.30
CA ASN A 336 -0.66 7.90 1.22
C ASN A 336 0.41 7.27 0.34
N LEU A 337 0.13 6.06 -0.15
CA LEU A 337 0.96 5.38 -1.13
C LEU A 337 0.10 4.99 -2.33
N THR A 338 0.53 5.35 -3.53
CA THR A 338 -0.19 5.05 -4.77
C THR A 338 0.72 4.34 -5.76
N ASP A 339 0.36 3.13 -6.14
CA ASP A 339 1.03 2.37 -7.17
C ASP A 339 0.16 2.26 -8.41
N SER A 340 0.66 2.69 -9.57
CA SER A 340 -0.10 2.55 -10.82
C SER A 340 -0.07 1.13 -11.39
N GLY A 341 0.66 0.20 -10.76
CA GLY A 341 0.72 -1.22 -11.09
C GLY A 341 0.43 -2.11 -9.89
N ALA A 342 0.93 -3.36 -9.96
CA ALA A 342 0.77 -4.38 -8.94
C ALA A 342 1.75 -4.16 -7.76
N GLY A 343 1.61 -3.02 -7.08
CA GLY A 343 2.43 -2.68 -5.93
C GLY A 343 2.26 -3.64 -4.75
N ILE A 344 3.34 -3.86 -4.00
CA ILE A 344 3.35 -4.69 -2.79
C ILE A 344 3.57 -3.80 -1.57
N PHE A 345 2.64 -3.81 -0.63
CA PHE A 345 2.74 -3.07 0.64
C PHE A 345 3.07 -4.05 1.77
N GLN A 346 4.32 -4.07 2.20
CA GLN A 346 4.80 -4.89 3.30
C GLN A 346 4.58 -4.15 4.63
N MET A 347 3.65 -4.66 5.42
CA MET A 347 3.22 -4.11 6.70
C MET A 347 3.90 -4.86 7.84
N GLY A 348 5.05 -4.34 8.29
CA GLY A 348 5.79 -4.85 9.44
C GLY A 348 5.18 -4.47 10.79
N THR A 349 5.94 -4.69 11.85
CA THR A 349 5.57 -4.29 13.21
C THR A 349 5.83 -2.80 13.40
N GLY A 350 4.82 -2.04 13.86
CA GLY A 350 4.91 -0.58 14.03
C GLY A 350 4.63 0.21 12.76
N GLY A 351 4.97 -0.35 11.60
CA GLY A 351 4.74 0.27 10.29
C GLY A 351 3.28 0.61 10.03
N SER A 352 3.05 1.87 9.65
CA SER A 352 1.71 2.38 9.36
C SER A 352 1.73 3.62 8.49
N VAL A 353 0.64 3.80 7.74
CA VAL A 353 0.25 5.08 7.13
C VAL A 353 -1.14 5.46 7.62
N ALA A 354 -1.35 6.74 7.89
CA ALA A 354 -2.66 7.23 8.34
C ALA A 354 -3.68 7.32 7.19
N GLY A 355 -3.23 7.45 5.95
CA GLY A 355 -4.06 7.60 4.76
C GLY A 355 -4.31 6.28 4.02
N THR A 356 -4.39 6.37 2.70
CA THR A 356 -4.88 5.30 1.83
C THR A 356 -3.75 4.60 1.07
N LEU A 357 -3.86 3.29 0.93
CA LEU A 357 -3.08 2.50 -0.03
C LEU A 357 -3.85 2.28 -1.33
N THR A 358 -3.33 2.77 -2.44
CA THR A 358 -3.95 2.62 -3.76
C THR A 358 -3.04 1.82 -4.67
N ALA A 359 -3.57 0.81 -5.36
CA ALA A 359 -2.82 0.03 -6.35
C ALA A 359 -3.73 -0.48 -7.49
N VAL A 360 -3.14 -1.05 -8.53
CA VAL A 360 -3.86 -1.82 -9.57
C VAL A 360 -3.42 -3.27 -9.50
N GLY A 361 -4.23 -4.12 -8.85
CA GLY A 361 -3.84 -5.51 -8.57
C GLY A 361 -2.80 -5.61 -7.46
N GLY A 362 -2.89 -4.73 -6.47
CA GLY A 362 -1.91 -4.64 -5.39
C GLY A 362 -2.01 -5.77 -4.37
N THR A 363 -0.94 -5.93 -3.61
CA THR A 363 -0.84 -6.89 -2.50
C THR A 363 -0.56 -6.17 -1.20
N VAL A 364 -1.33 -6.45 -0.16
CA VAL A 364 -0.97 -6.11 1.23
C VAL A 364 -0.40 -7.36 1.89
N SER A 365 0.77 -7.26 2.52
CA SER A 365 1.44 -8.40 3.18
C SER A 365 1.80 -8.07 4.61
N TYR A 366 1.27 -8.84 5.55
CA TYR A 366 1.60 -8.81 6.98
C TYR A 366 2.64 -9.88 7.37
N ALA A 367 3.29 -10.53 6.40
CA ALA A 367 4.17 -11.68 6.63
C ALA A 367 5.33 -11.41 7.61
N THR A 368 5.80 -10.17 7.69
CA THR A 368 6.90 -9.75 8.59
C THR A 368 6.40 -9.18 9.91
N ARG A 369 5.08 -9.05 10.11
CA ARG A 369 4.48 -8.53 11.33
C ARG A 369 4.54 -9.56 12.45
N THR A 370 4.96 -9.13 13.64
CA THR A 370 5.09 -9.98 14.83
C THR A 370 3.84 -10.04 15.71
N GLY A 371 2.76 -9.35 15.33
CA GLY A 371 1.47 -9.39 16.02
C GLY A 371 0.32 -9.56 15.04
N ALA A 372 -0.87 -9.83 15.58
CA ALA A 372 -2.07 -10.01 14.77
C ALA A 372 -2.37 -8.77 13.90
N ALA A 373 -2.94 -9.05 12.73
CA ALA A 373 -3.43 -8.07 11.78
C ALA A 373 -4.91 -8.30 11.50
N SER A 374 -5.58 -7.19 11.20
CA SER A 374 -6.94 -7.17 10.68
C SER A 374 -6.97 -6.46 9.33
N PHE A 375 -7.65 -7.06 8.36
CA PHE A 375 -7.88 -6.50 7.03
C PHE A 375 -9.38 -6.32 6.79
N ALA A 376 -9.83 -5.10 6.53
CA ALA A 376 -11.24 -4.79 6.29
C ALA A 376 -11.59 -4.83 4.81
N LEU A 377 -12.54 -5.70 4.43
CA LEU A 377 -13.13 -5.75 3.11
C LEU A 377 -13.90 -4.46 2.80
N GLY A 378 -13.95 -4.07 1.53
CA GLY A 378 -14.67 -2.87 1.08
C GLY A 378 -13.89 -1.55 1.21
N GLY A 379 -12.56 -1.59 1.36
CA GLY A 379 -11.71 -0.40 1.37
C GLY A 379 -11.61 0.32 2.72
N GLY A 380 -12.10 -0.30 3.79
CA GLY A 380 -12.06 0.27 5.14
C GLY A 380 -10.68 0.26 5.79
N ALA A 381 -10.58 0.92 6.95
CA ALA A 381 -9.37 0.93 7.75
C ALA A 381 -8.93 -0.50 8.12
N SER A 382 -7.64 -0.76 7.95
CA SER A 382 -7.01 -2.04 8.22
C SER A 382 -5.79 -1.83 9.09
N THR A 383 -5.17 -2.91 9.57
CA THR A 383 -4.01 -2.78 10.45
C THR A 383 -2.88 -2.05 9.71
N GLY A 384 -2.50 -0.90 10.24
CA GLY A 384 -1.46 -0.03 9.68
C GLY A 384 -1.88 0.82 8.48
N MET A 385 -3.16 0.91 8.12
CA MET A 385 -3.64 1.80 7.05
C MET A 385 -5.05 2.35 7.31
N GLY A 386 -5.29 3.61 6.93
CA GLY A 386 -6.60 4.26 7.07
C GLY A 386 -7.65 3.77 6.06
N GLY A 387 -7.22 3.26 4.91
CA GLY A 387 -8.08 2.69 3.88
C GLY A 387 -7.30 2.12 2.71
N TRP A 388 -7.99 1.52 1.75
CA TRP A 388 -7.34 0.97 0.56
C TRP A 388 -8.25 0.90 -0.67
N SER A 389 -7.64 0.84 -1.86
CA SER A 389 -8.34 0.63 -3.13
C SER A 389 -7.49 -0.15 -4.14
N GLY A 390 -8.09 -1.09 -4.85
CA GLY A 390 -7.42 -1.86 -5.91
C GLY A 390 -6.40 -2.90 -5.43
N ILE A 391 -6.47 -3.25 -4.14
CA ILE A 391 -5.80 -4.44 -3.57
C ILE A 391 -6.60 -5.68 -3.97
N THR A 392 -5.90 -6.70 -4.47
CA THR A 392 -6.48 -7.99 -4.86
C THR A 392 -5.94 -9.16 -4.06
N THR A 393 -4.86 -8.96 -3.31
CA THR A 393 -4.22 -10.01 -2.53
C THR A 393 -3.87 -9.52 -1.13
N VAL A 394 -4.15 -10.35 -0.12
CA VAL A 394 -3.79 -10.09 1.28
C VAL A 394 -3.06 -11.31 1.85
N ALA A 395 -1.82 -11.14 2.27
CA ALA A 395 -1.10 -12.17 3.02
C ALA A 395 -1.10 -11.81 4.50
N GLY A 396 -1.58 -12.71 5.36
CA GLY A 396 -1.45 -12.59 6.80
C GLY A 396 -0.02 -12.83 7.29
N SER A 397 0.12 -12.73 8.60
CA SER A 397 1.29 -12.97 9.41
C SER A 397 1.33 -14.42 9.89
N GLY A 398 2.29 -14.76 10.77
CA GLY A 398 2.29 -16.03 11.50
C GLY A 398 1.39 -16.04 12.74
N ASN A 399 0.55 -15.02 12.95
CA ASN A 399 -0.32 -14.86 14.11
C ASN A 399 -1.80 -15.02 13.71
N SER A 400 -2.70 -14.99 14.70
CA SER A 400 -4.14 -15.12 14.50
C SER A 400 -4.73 -13.86 13.85
N ASP A 401 -4.74 -13.84 12.52
CA ASP A 401 -5.17 -12.69 11.74
C ASP A 401 -6.65 -12.76 11.39
N THR A 402 -7.24 -11.61 11.06
CA THR A 402 -8.68 -11.48 10.84
C THR A 402 -9.02 -10.70 9.58
N VAL A 403 -9.80 -11.29 8.67
CA VAL A 403 -10.50 -10.51 7.65
C VAL A 403 -11.85 -10.08 8.18
N THR A 404 -12.17 -8.79 8.07
CA THR A 404 -13.44 -8.19 8.53
C THR A 404 -14.30 -7.72 7.37
N GLY A 405 -15.62 -7.69 7.53
CA GLY A 405 -16.56 -7.24 6.50
C GLY A 405 -17.95 -6.90 7.05
N ALA A 406 -18.87 -6.55 6.15
CA ALA A 406 -20.27 -6.31 6.45
C ALA A 406 -21.15 -6.85 5.31
N GLY A 407 -21.93 -7.90 5.58
CA GLY A 407 -22.78 -8.57 4.59
C GLY A 407 -21.99 -9.23 3.47
N GLN A 408 -20.78 -9.71 3.76
CA GLN A 408 -19.85 -10.23 2.78
C GLN A 408 -20.03 -11.73 2.55
N THR A 409 -19.58 -12.17 1.37
CA THR A 409 -19.46 -13.58 1.04
C THR A 409 -17.99 -13.99 1.06
N TYR A 410 -17.65 -14.93 1.93
CA TYR A 410 -16.31 -15.47 2.10
C TYR A 410 -16.28 -16.86 1.46
N THR A 411 -15.41 -17.05 0.49
CA THR A 411 -15.18 -18.35 -0.16
C THR A 411 -13.83 -18.87 0.29
N LEU A 412 -13.80 -19.98 1.02
CA LEU A 412 -12.56 -20.57 1.51
C LEU A 412 -11.96 -21.47 0.43
N ASP A 413 -10.64 -21.38 0.22
CA ASP A 413 -9.92 -22.13 -0.83
C ASP A 413 -9.85 -23.63 -0.51
N ASP A 414 -10.07 -24.43 -1.53
CA ASP A 414 -10.10 -25.89 -1.47
C ASP A 414 -8.71 -26.51 -1.22
N ALA A 415 -7.62 -25.82 -1.55
CA ALA A 415 -6.28 -26.42 -1.47
C ALA A 415 -5.46 -26.02 -0.24
N THR A 416 -5.71 -24.84 0.33
CA THR A 416 -4.80 -24.23 1.30
C THR A 416 -5.55 -23.80 2.56
N ALA A 417 -5.11 -24.29 3.73
CA ALA A 417 -5.66 -23.83 5.01
C ALA A 417 -5.42 -22.33 5.20
N ASN A 418 -6.35 -21.64 5.87
CA ASN A 418 -6.32 -20.21 6.14
C ASN A 418 -6.25 -19.34 4.86
N ALA A 419 -6.74 -19.87 3.73
CA ALA A 419 -6.81 -19.15 2.46
C ALA A 419 -8.26 -19.07 1.96
N GLY A 420 -8.54 -18.03 1.18
CA GLY A 420 -9.88 -17.78 0.67
C GLY A 420 -9.97 -16.52 -0.16
N SER A 421 -11.19 -16.10 -0.46
CA SER A 421 -11.48 -14.91 -1.25
C SER A 421 -12.85 -14.30 -0.95
N ASN A 422 -12.97 -13.01 -1.25
CA ASN A 422 -14.21 -12.25 -1.32
C ASN A 422 -14.18 -11.45 -2.62
N GLY A 423 -14.97 -11.87 -3.60
CA GLY A 423 -14.93 -11.28 -4.94
C GLY A 423 -13.53 -11.35 -5.55
N THR A 424 -12.91 -10.18 -5.77
CA THR A 424 -11.57 -10.05 -6.36
C THR A 424 -10.44 -10.05 -5.34
N VAL A 425 -10.74 -10.02 -4.04
CA VAL A 425 -9.72 -10.03 -2.99
C VAL A 425 -9.49 -11.47 -2.53
N ALA A 426 -8.31 -12.00 -2.78
CA ALA A 426 -7.86 -13.28 -2.24
C ALA A 426 -6.97 -13.07 -1.01
N TRP A 427 -6.96 -14.03 -0.10
CA TRP A 427 -6.09 -14.03 1.07
C TRP A 427 -5.45 -15.38 1.36
N THR A 428 -4.34 -15.33 2.10
CA THR A 428 -3.62 -16.49 2.64
C THR A 428 -3.18 -16.20 4.07
N SER A 429 -3.02 -17.23 4.90
CA SER A 429 -2.60 -17.11 6.31
C SER A 429 -3.53 -16.20 7.15
N ILE A 430 -4.84 -16.32 6.96
CA ILE A 430 -5.86 -15.66 7.79
C ILE A 430 -6.69 -16.71 8.53
N GLU A 431 -6.66 -16.67 9.86
CA GLU A 431 -7.29 -17.65 10.74
C GLU A 431 -8.72 -17.30 11.13
N ASN A 432 -9.11 -16.03 11.08
CA ASN A 432 -10.44 -15.60 11.52
C ASN A 432 -11.15 -14.78 10.44
N LEU A 433 -12.47 -14.97 10.36
CA LEU A 433 -13.34 -14.17 9.51
C LEU A 433 -14.44 -13.57 10.38
N THR A 434 -14.60 -12.25 10.30
CA THR A 434 -15.62 -11.53 11.07
C THR A 434 -16.49 -10.70 10.14
N ASP A 435 -17.79 -10.94 10.16
CA ASP A 435 -18.77 -10.14 9.45
C ASP A 435 -19.67 -9.41 10.45
N SER A 436 -19.81 -8.11 10.29
CA SER A 436 -20.69 -7.30 11.14
C SER A 436 -22.18 -7.38 10.77
N GLY A 437 -22.51 -8.09 9.69
CA GLY A 437 -23.86 -8.38 9.21
C GLY A 437 -24.05 -9.86 8.89
N ALA A 438 -24.98 -10.14 7.97
CA ALA A 438 -25.37 -11.49 7.57
C ALA A 438 -24.36 -12.09 6.57
N GLY A 439 -23.13 -12.28 7.02
CA GLY A 439 -22.06 -12.87 6.22
C GLY A 439 -22.35 -14.32 5.81
N ILE A 440 -21.88 -14.71 4.62
CA ILE A 440 -21.98 -16.08 4.10
C ILE A 440 -20.58 -16.68 4.02
N PHE A 441 -20.36 -17.80 4.71
CA PHE A 441 -19.10 -18.53 4.71
C PHE A 441 -19.25 -19.81 3.87
N GLN A 442 -18.70 -19.81 2.67
CA GLN A 442 -18.71 -20.96 1.76
C GLN A 442 -17.50 -21.86 2.02
N MET A 443 -17.78 -23.05 2.53
CA MET A 443 -16.82 -24.06 2.93
C MET A 443 -16.66 -25.08 1.81
N GLY A 444 -15.65 -24.89 0.95
CA GLY A 444 -15.39 -25.77 -0.18
C GLY A 444 -14.65 -27.08 0.17
N THR A 445 -14.11 -27.74 -0.86
CA THR A 445 -13.37 -29.01 -0.80
C THR A 445 -11.99 -28.83 -0.18
N GLY A 446 -11.93 -28.58 1.13
CA GLY A 446 -10.66 -28.35 1.86
C GLY A 446 -10.55 -26.94 2.45
N GLY A 447 -11.47 -26.05 2.05
CA GLY A 447 -11.71 -24.76 2.68
C GLY A 447 -11.74 -24.86 4.19
N SER A 448 -10.79 -24.19 4.84
CA SER A 448 -10.69 -24.16 6.28
C SER A 448 -10.01 -22.92 6.81
N VAL A 449 -10.46 -22.49 7.98
CA VAL A 449 -9.75 -21.55 8.84
C VAL A 449 -9.48 -22.21 10.19
N ALA A 450 -8.29 -22.01 10.74
CA ALA A 450 -7.93 -22.58 12.04
C ALA A 450 -8.63 -21.87 13.21
N GLY A 451 -8.99 -20.61 13.04
CA GLY A 451 -9.64 -19.78 14.05
C GLY A 451 -11.16 -19.79 13.95
N THR A 452 -11.77 -18.62 14.13
CA THR A 452 -13.21 -18.48 14.35
C THR A 452 -13.93 -17.78 13.20
N LEU A 453 -15.17 -18.20 12.96
CA LEU A 453 -16.13 -17.48 12.11
C LEU A 453 -17.11 -16.69 12.98
N THR A 454 -17.17 -15.38 12.81
CA THR A 454 -18.10 -14.52 13.56
C THR A 454 -18.98 -13.76 12.58
N ALA A 455 -20.29 -13.75 12.82
CA ALA A 455 -21.24 -12.99 12.03
C ALA A 455 -22.44 -12.51 12.86
N VAL A 456 -23.30 -11.66 12.29
CA VAL A 456 -24.62 -11.31 12.86
C VAL A 456 -25.71 -11.83 11.94
N GLY A 457 -26.27 -12.99 12.25
CA GLY A 457 -27.22 -13.67 11.36
C GLY A 457 -26.52 -14.35 10.18
N GLY A 458 -25.32 -14.88 10.43
CA GLY A 458 -24.49 -15.47 9.38
C GLY A 458 -24.96 -16.84 8.92
N THR A 459 -24.47 -17.24 7.74
CA THR A 459 -24.71 -18.56 7.15
C THR A 459 -23.39 -19.29 6.92
N VAL A 460 -23.29 -20.54 7.36
CA VAL A 460 -22.24 -21.46 6.92
C VAL A 460 -22.80 -22.38 5.84
N SER A 461 -22.12 -22.50 4.71
CA SER A 461 -22.57 -23.35 3.60
C SER A 461 -21.50 -24.35 3.19
N TYR A 462 -21.82 -25.64 3.25
CA TYR A 462 -21.01 -26.75 2.77
C TYR A 462 -21.46 -27.24 1.38
N ALA A 463 -22.32 -26.48 0.68
CA ALA A 463 -22.95 -26.92 -0.57
C ALA A 463 -21.95 -27.35 -1.67
N THR A 464 -20.75 -26.77 -1.68
CA THR A 464 -19.68 -27.08 -2.64
C THR A 464 -18.65 -28.08 -2.12
N ARG A 465 -18.80 -28.55 -0.87
CA ARG A 465 -17.90 -29.53 -0.26
C ARG A 465 -18.14 -30.91 -0.85
N THR A 466 -17.06 -31.59 -1.25
CA THR A 466 -17.12 -32.94 -1.84
C THR A 466 -17.02 -34.08 -0.82
N GLY A 467 -16.88 -33.77 0.48
CA GLY A 467 -16.89 -34.75 1.56
C GLY A 467 -17.88 -34.37 2.66
N ALA A 468 -18.13 -35.31 3.58
CA ALA A 468 -19.02 -35.08 4.70
C ALA A 468 -18.56 -33.90 5.58
N ALA A 469 -19.53 -33.17 6.12
CA ALA A 469 -19.35 -32.08 7.05
C ALA A 469 -20.03 -32.38 8.39
N SER A 470 -19.42 -31.87 9.45
CA SER A 470 -19.99 -31.82 10.79
C SER A 470 -20.11 -30.37 11.25
N PHE A 471 -21.27 -29.99 11.76
CA PHE A 471 -21.52 -28.69 12.35
C PHE A 471 -21.89 -28.84 13.83
N ALA A 472 -21.09 -28.27 14.72
CA ALA A 472 -21.30 -28.35 16.16
C ALA A 472 -22.14 -27.17 16.67
N LEU A 473 -23.31 -27.47 17.22
CA LEU A 473 -24.17 -26.51 17.92
C LEU A 473 -23.47 -25.99 19.19
N GLY A 474 -23.68 -24.71 19.51
CA GLY A 474 -23.10 -24.06 20.69
C GLY A 474 -21.72 -23.41 20.47
N GLY A 475 -21.31 -23.18 19.21
CA GLY A 475 -20.09 -22.44 18.88
C GLY A 475 -18.79 -23.27 18.90
N GLY A 476 -18.90 -24.59 18.97
CA GLY A 476 -17.76 -25.49 18.95
C GLY A 476 -17.09 -25.63 17.58
N ALA A 477 -15.95 -26.33 17.56
CA ALA A 477 -15.24 -26.67 16.35
C ALA A 477 -16.16 -27.42 15.38
N SER A 478 -16.16 -26.99 14.13
CA SER A 478 -16.95 -27.57 13.05
C SER A 478 -16.04 -27.88 11.88
N THR A 479 -16.53 -28.61 10.89
CA THR A 479 -15.71 -28.97 9.75
C THR A 479 -15.16 -27.73 9.04
N GLY A 480 -13.83 -27.56 9.05
CA GLY A 480 -13.16 -26.41 8.44
C GLY A 480 -13.13 -25.13 9.29
N MET A 481 -13.55 -25.17 10.56
CA MET A 481 -13.42 -24.01 11.47
C MET A 481 -13.17 -24.43 12.92
N GLY A 482 -12.33 -23.66 13.63
CA GLY A 482 -12.03 -23.89 15.05
C GLY A 482 -13.18 -23.54 16.00
N GLY A 483 -14.08 -22.64 15.58
CA GLY A 483 -15.29 -22.27 16.31
C GLY A 483 -16.11 -21.23 15.56
N TRP A 484 -17.28 -20.89 16.10
CA TRP A 484 -18.15 -19.89 15.46
C TRP A 484 -19.05 -19.14 16.45
N SER A 485 -19.50 -17.95 16.05
CA SER A 485 -20.52 -17.19 16.79
C SER A 485 -21.45 -16.40 15.84
N GLY A 486 -22.72 -16.28 16.25
CA GLY A 486 -23.75 -15.52 15.52
C GLY A 486 -24.14 -16.07 14.13
N ILE A 487 -23.81 -17.34 13.87
CA ILE A 487 -24.35 -18.13 12.76
C ILE A 487 -25.77 -18.58 13.11
N THR A 488 -26.71 -18.33 12.20
CA THR A 488 -28.13 -18.71 12.37
C THR A 488 -28.60 -19.74 11.35
N THR A 489 -27.79 -19.98 10.30
CA THR A 489 -28.13 -20.92 9.23
C THR A 489 -26.94 -21.78 8.86
N VAL A 490 -27.14 -23.07 8.66
CA VAL A 490 -26.15 -23.99 8.09
C VAL A 490 -26.74 -24.79 6.92
N ALA A 491 -26.08 -24.75 5.77
CA ALA A 491 -26.44 -25.62 4.64
C ALA A 491 -25.40 -26.74 4.53
N GLY A 492 -25.86 -27.99 4.52
CA GLY A 492 -25.00 -29.13 4.22
C GLY A 492 -24.63 -29.25 2.74
N SER A 493 -23.91 -30.31 2.45
CA SER A 493 -23.41 -30.74 1.16
C SER A 493 -24.34 -31.78 0.54
N GLY A 494 -23.93 -32.37 -0.58
CA GLY A 494 -24.58 -33.56 -1.14
C GLY A 494 -24.15 -34.89 -0.49
N ASN A 495 -23.39 -34.84 0.61
CA ASN A 495 -22.85 -36.00 1.31
C ASN A 495 -23.57 -36.24 2.65
N SER A 496 -23.18 -37.28 3.38
CA SER A 496 -23.79 -37.63 4.67
C SER A 496 -23.33 -36.70 5.78
N ASP A 497 -23.97 -35.55 5.91
CA ASP A 497 -23.58 -34.51 6.86
C ASP A 497 -24.22 -34.70 8.23
N THR A 498 -23.60 -34.09 9.24
CA THR A 498 -24.01 -34.26 10.64
C THR A 498 -24.10 -32.91 11.35
N VAL A 499 -25.21 -32.67 12.05
CA VAL A 499 -25.26 -31.66 13.11
C VAL A 499 -25.01 -32.34 14.45
N THR A 500 -24.10 -31.79 15.24
CA THR A 500 -23.73 -32.31 16.57
C THR A 500 -24.10 -31.33 17.67
N GLY A 501 -24.42 -31.81 18.86
CA GLY A 501 -24.76 -30.98 20.00
C GLY A 501 -24.65 -31.70 21.35
N ALA A 502 -25.00 -30.99 22.41
CA ALA A 502 -25.09 -31.55 23.77
C ALA A 502 -26.37 -31.04 24.44
N GLY A 503 -27.26 -31.96 24.81
CA GLY A 503 -28.55 -31.66 25.45
C GLY A 503 -29.46 -30.78 24.59
N GLN A 504 -29.37 -30.88 23.27
CA GLN A 504 -30.11 -30.02 22.36
C GLN A 504 -31.52 -30.55 22.10
N THR A 505 -32.39 -29.63 21.70
CA THR A 505 -33.69 -29.97 21.13
C THR A 505 -33.65 -29.72 19.63
N TYR A 506 -33.80 -30.77 18.85
CA TYR A 506 -33.84 -30.73 17.39
C TYR A 506 -35.28 -30.78 16.93
N THR A 507 -35.71 -29.79 16.18
CA THR A 507 -37.06 -29.68 15.63
C THR A 507 -37.01 -29.94 14.13
N LEU A 508 -37.68 -31.01 13.72
CA LEU A 508 -37.85 -31.42 12.33
C LEU A 508 -39.33 -31.27 12.00
N ASP A 509 -39.72 -30.06 11.63
CA ASP A 509 -41.11 -29.71 11.28
C ASP A 509 -41.21 -29.15 9.85
N ASP A 510 -40.10 -29.10 9.11
CA ASP A 510 -40.06 -28.65 7.72
C ASP A 510 -40.53 -29.78 6.78
N ALA A 511 -41.28 -29.44 5.73
CA ALA A 511 -41.67 -30.38 4.67
C ALA A 511 -40.47 -30.80 3.80
N THR A 512 -39.36 -30.07 3.92
CA THR A 512 -38.09 -30.35 3.25
C THR A 512 -37.33 -31.43 4.01
N ALA A 513 -37.01 -32.53 3.34
CA ALA A 513 -36.17 -33.57 3.91
C ALA A 513 -34.79 -33.00 4.28
N ASN A 514 -34.19 -33.53 5.36
CA ASN A 514 -32.88 -33.14 5.87
C ASN A 514 -32.82 -31.66 6.32
N ALA A 515 -33.94 -31.08 6.71
CA ALA A 515 -34.04 -29.72 7.25
C ALA A 515 -34.62 -29.70 8.67
N GLY A 516 -34.23 -28.70 9.46
CA GLY A 516 -34.66 -28.56 10.84
C GLY A 516 -34.01 -27.38 11.55
N SER A 517 -34.24 -27.26 12.86
CA SER A 517 -33.57 -26.24 13.69
C SER A 517 -33.43 -26.68 15.15
N ASN A 518 -32.55 -26.02 15.90
CA ASN A 518 -32.51 -26.12 17.37
C ASN A 518 -33.10 -24.88 18.08
N GLY A 519 -33.86 -24.06 17.34
CA GLY A 519 -34.37 -22.77 17.81
C GLY A 519 -33.38 -21.60 17.70
N THR A 520 -32.08 -21.86 17.48
CA THR A 520 -31.06 -20.83 17.26
C THR A 520 -30.40 -20.92 15.88
N VAL A 521 -30.14 -22.14 15.43
CA VAL A 521 -29.58 -22.46 14.12
C VAL A 521 -30.60 -23.29 13.36
N ALA A 522 -30.94 -22.83 12.16
CA ALA A 522 -31.67 -23.61 11.17
C ALA A 522 -30.68 -24.33 10.23
N TRP A 523 -31.03 -25.52 9.76
CA TRP A 523 -30.23 -26.27 8.80
C TRP A 523 -31.05 -26.85 7.65
N THR A 524 -30.36 -27.08 6.54
CA THR A 524 -30.87 -27.76 5.34
C THR A 524 -29.81 -28.72 4.81
N SER A 525 -30.23 -29.81 4.16
CA SER A 525 -29.34 -30.84 3.60
C SER A 525 -28.39 -31.47 4.64
N ILE A 526 -28.90 -31.74 5.85
CA ILE A 526 -28.19 -32.49 6.89
C ILE A 526 -28.88 -33.83 7.16
N GLU A 527 -28.17 -34.93 6.96
CA GLU A 527 -28.72 -36.29 7.01
C GLU A 527 -28.65 -36.92 8.40
N ASN A 528 -27.76 -36.46 9.29
CA ASN A 528 -27.55 -37.07 10.59
C ASN A 528 -27.59 -36.02 11.71
N LEU A 529 -28.10 -36.43 12.87
CA LEU A 529 -28.08 -35.62 14.08
C LEU A 529 -27.45 -36.44 15.21
N THR A 530 -26.48 -35.85 15.92
CA THR A 530 -25.81 -36.50 17.04
C THR A 530 -25.82 -35.61 18.27
N ASP A 531 -26.40 -36.09 19.35
CA ASP A 531 -26.38 -35.43 20.64
C ASP A 531 -25.51 -36.22 21.62
N SER A 532 -24.54 -35.55 22.24
CA SER A 532 -23.68 -36.16 23.25
C SER A 532 -24.36 -36.30 24.63
N GLY A 533 -25.55 -35.73 24.80
CA GLY A 533 -26.38 -35.84 25.99
C GLY A 533 -27.80 -36.34 25.69
N ALA A 534 -28.74 -35.99 26.56
CA ALA A 534 -30.15 -36.36 26.46
C ALA A 534 -30.91 -35.49 25.45
N GLY A 535 -30.49 -35.56 24.18
CA GLY A 535 -31.11 -34.80 23.10
C GLY A 535 -32.58 -35.17 22.86
N ILE A 536 -33.38 -34.18 22.46
CA ILE A 536 -34.80 -34.36 22.11
C ILE A 536 -34.97 -34.14 20.62
N PHE A 537 -35.48 -35.13 19.89
CA PHE A 537 -35.76 -35.06 18.45
C PHE A 537 -37.27 -34.97 18.24
N GLN A 538 -37.77 -33.77 17.95
CA GLN A 538 -39.17 -33.51 17.64
C GLN A 538 -39.41 -33.75 16.15
N MET A 539 -40.22 -34.75 15.84
CA MET A 539 -40.55 -35.22 14.50
C MET A 539 -41.96 -34.78 14.14
N GLY A 540 -42.14 -33.57 13.62
CA GLY A 540 -43.45 -33.06 13.22
C GLY A 540 -43.88 -33.48 11.82
N THR A 541 -44.68 -32.63 11.19
CA THR A 541 -45.29 -32.93 9.90
C THR A 541 -44.33 -32.69 8.75
N GLY A 542 -43.91 -33.76 8.07
CA GLY A 542 -42.99 -33.71 6.93
C GLY A 542 -41.51 -33.76 7.32
N GLY A 543 -41.19 -33.44 8.58
CA GLY A 543 -39.84 -33.48 9.08
C GLY A 543 -39.21 -34.87 9.02
N SER A 544 -38.01 -34.92 8.46
CA SER A 544 -37.26 -36.15 8.31
C SER A 544 -35.78 -35.89 8.14
N VAL A 545 -34.97 -36.86 8.55
CA VAL A 545 -33.58 -37.00 8.15
C VAL A 545 -33.39 -38.34 7.46
N ALA A 546 -32.59 -38.37 6.40
CA ALA A 546 -32.34 -39.61 5.66
C ALA A 546 -31.39 -40.57 6.41
N GLY A 547 -30.54 -40.04 7.29
CA GLY A 547 -29.54 -40.77 8.05
C GLY A 547 -29.97 -41.12 9.48
N THR A 548 -29.01 -41.10 10.39
CA THR A 548 -29.14 -41.66 11.75
C THR A 548 -29.30 -40.58 12.81
N LEU A 549 -30.18 -40.82 13.78
CA LEU A 549 -30.24 -40.07 15.03
C LEU A 549 -29.42 -40.75 16.13
N THR A 550 -28.45 -40.07 16.72
CA THR A 550 -27.62 -40.60 17.81
C THR A 550 -27.76 -39.73 19.04
N ALA A 551 -27.97 -40.33 20.22
CA ALA A 551 -28.00 -39.60 21.49
C ALA A 551 -27.46 -40.43 22.66
N VAL A 552 -27.32 -39.81 23.84
CA VAL A 552 -27.07 -40.52 25.11
C VAL A 552 -28.26 -40.29 26.04
N GLY A 553 -29.20 -41.24 26.05
CA GLY A 553 -30.46 -41.09 26.80
C GLY A 553 -31.46 -40.19 26.07
N GLY A 554 -31.47 -40.23 24.73
CA GLY A 554 -32.27 -39.33 23.91
C GLY A 554 -33.76 -39.67 23.88
N THR A 555 -34.55 -38.69 23.46
CA THR A 555 -36.00 -38.82 23.26
C THR A 555 -36.37 -38.54 21.81
N VAL A 556 -37.14 -39.41 21.17
CA VAL A 556 -37.83 -39.11 19.90
C VAL A 556 -39.29 -38.79 20.21
N SER A 557 -39.83 -37.68 19.71
CA SER A 557 -41.21 -37.27 19.95
C SER A 557 -41.94 -37.00 18.64
N TYR A 558 -43.04 -37.73 18.40
CA TYR A 558 -43.97 -37.52 17.29
C TYR A 558 -45.19 -36.70 17.70
N ALA A 559 -45.18 -36.06 18.88
CA ALA A 559 -46.34 -35.41 19.46
C ALA A 559 -47.00 -34.35 18.54
N THR A 560 -46.21 -33.66 17.73
CA THR A 560 -46.67 -32.63 16.78
C THR A 560 -47.01 -33.18 15.39
N ARG A 561 -46.81 -34.48 15.16
CA ARG A 561 -47.00 -35.10 13.85
C ARG A 561 -48.48 -35.32 13.54
N THR A 562 -48.90 -34.90 12.34
CA THR A 562 -50.30 -35.03 11.91
C THR A 562 -50.65 -36.38 11.26
N GLY A 563 -49.75 -37.37 11.28
CA GLY A 563 -49.98 -38.70 10.71
C GLY A 563 -49.34 -39.81 11.54
N ALA A 564 -49.76 -41.05 11.27
CA ALA A 564 -49.28 -42.23 11.97
C ALA A 564 -47.76 -42.39 11.88
N ALA A 565 -47.12 -42.71 13.00
CA ALA A 565 -45.70 -42.96 13.14
C ALA A 565 -45.42 -44.43 13.48
N SER A 566 -44.29 -44.92 12.97
CA SER A 566 -43.70 -46.21 13.31
C SER A 566 -42.31 -46.00 13.87
N PHE A 567 -42.00 -46.64 15.00
CA PHE A 567 -40.69 -46.64 15.65
C PHE A 567 -40.15 -48.07 15.77
N ALA A 568 -39.00 -48.35 15.18
CA ALA A 568 -38.40 -49.69 15.17
C ALA A 568 -37.38 -49.87 16.30
N LEU A 569 -37.68 -50.77 17.23
CA LEU A 569 -36.79 -51.22 18.30
C LEU A 569 -35.54 -51.88 17.72
N GLY A 570 -34.38 -51.62 18.33
CA GLY A 570 -33.08 -52.17 17.90
C GLY A 570 -32.31 -51.31 16.90
N GLY A 571 -32.68 -50.03 16.73
CA GLY A 571 -31.92 -49.06 15.94
C GLY A 571 -32.23 -49.04 14.44
N GLY A 572 -33.31 -49.71 14.02
CA GLY A 572 -33.74 -49.75 12.62
C GLY A 572 -34.40 -48.45 12.12
N ALA A 573 -34.66 -48.39 10.81
CA ALA A 573 -35.38 -47.29 10.18
C ALA A 573 -36.74 -47.06 10.87
N SER A 574 -36.99 -45.81 11.22
CA SER A 574 -38.20 -45.36 11.89
C SER A 574 -38.80 -44.20 11.11
N THR A 575 -39.99 -43.75 11.48
CA THR A 575 -40.67 -42.76 10.66
C THR A 575 -39.94 -41.42 10.70
N GLY A 576 -39.49 -40.95 9.54
CA GLY A 576 -38.67 -39.74 9.43
C GLY A 576 -37.19 -39.91 9.78
N MET A 577 -36.68 -41.14 9.97
CA MET A 577 -35.24 -41.39 10.18
C MET A 577 -34.77 -42.72 9.60
N GLY A 578 -33.57 -42.75 9.02
CA GLY A 578 -32.96 -43.96 8.46
C GLY A 578 -32.50 -44.98 9.52
N GLY A 579 -32.23 -44.53 10.74
CA GLY A 579 -31.85 -45.36 11.87
C GLY A 579 -31.66 -44.55 13.15
N TRP A 580 -31.39 -45.21 14.28
CA TRP A 580 -31.11 -44.52 15.54
C TRP A 580 -30.22 -45.31 16.51
N SER A 581 -29.57 -44.61 17.44
CA SER A 581 -28.79 -45.19 18.54
C SER A 581 -28.89 -44.34 19.82
N GLY A 582 -28.95 -45.00 20.98
CA GLY A 582 -28.95 -44.36 22.30
C GLY A 582 -30.20 -43.53 22.64
N ILE A 583 -31.28 -43.74 21.89
CA ILE A 583 -32.64 -43.29 22.25
C ILE A 583 -33.18 -44.21 23.35
N THR A 584 -33.70 -43.63 24.43
CA THR A 584 -34.28 -44.37 25.56
C THR A 584 -35.76 -44.06 25.75
N THR A 585 -36.29 -43.03 25.08
CA THR A 585 -37.71 -42.65 25.16
C THR A 585 -38.26 -42.35 23.77
N VAL A 586 -39.48 -42.82 23.50
CA VAL A 586 -40.26 -42.41 22.32
C VAL A 586 -41.67 -41.97 22.73
N ALA A 587 -42.12 -40.82 22.23
CA ALA A 587 -43.49 -40.36 22.41
C ALA A 587 -44.21 -40.40 21.05
N GLY A 588 -45.38 -41.04 21.01
CA GLY A 588 -46.23 -41.02 19.83
C GLY A 588 -46.96 -39.69 19.63
N SER A 589 -47.71 -39.65 18.55
CA SER A 589 -48.61 -38.61 18.10
C SER A 589 -50.04 -38.84 18.63
N GLY A 590 -50.98 -38.01 18.20
CA GLY A 590 -52.42 -38.26 18.42
C GLY A 590 -53.05 -39.26 17.43
N ASN A 591 -52.25 -39.94 16.58
CA ASN A 591 -52.71 -40.87 15.56
C ASN A 591 -52.40 -42.32 15.95
N SER A 592 -52.78 -43.28 15.10
CA SER A 592 -52.53 -44.70 15.38
C SER A 592 -51.07 -45.07 15.13
N ASP A 593 -50.27 -45.02 16.19
CA ASP A 593 -48.83 -45.20 16.10
C ASP A 593 -48.40 -46.63 16.43
N THR A 594 -47.23 -47.03 15.95
CA THR A 594 -46.73 -48.40 16.06
C THR A 594 -45.30 -48.44 16.57
N VAL A 595 -45.05 -49.23 17.61
CA VAL A 595 -43.68 -49.68 17.90
C VAL A 595 -43.48 -51.05 17.26
N THR A 596 -42.38 -51.21 16.53
CA THR A 596 -42.02 -52.46 15.84
C THR A 596 -40.74 -53.06 16.40
N GLY A 597 -40.55 -54.37 16.31
CA GLY A 597 -39.33 -55.04 16.77
C GLY A 597 -39.16 -56.45 16.21
N ALA A 598 -38.09 -57.13 16.62
CA ALA A 598 -37.84 -58.53 16.31
C ALA A 598 -37.40 -59.28 17.57
N GLY A 599 -38.22 -60.24 18.00
CA GLY A 599 -37.98 -61.06 19.19
C GLY A 599 -37.93 -60.26 20.49
N GLN A 600 -38.64 -59.13 20.56
CA GLN A 600 -38.59 -58.22 21.71
C GLN A 600 -39.55 -58.67 22.80
N THR A 601 -39.24 -58.27 24.04
CA THR A 601 -40.20 -58.33 25.15
C THR A 601 -40.75 -56.92 25.37
N TYR A 602 -42.07 -56.77 25.31
CA TYR A 602 -42.79 -55.52 25.51
C TYR A 602 -43.50 -55.58 26.85
N THR A 603 -43.15 -54.72 27.79
CA THR A 603 -43.78 -54.59 29.09
C THR A 603 -44.65 -53.34 29.10
N LEU A 604 -45.97 -53.51 29.21
CA LEU A 604 -46.90 -52.38 29.24
C LEU A 604 -46.89 -51.72 30.62
N ASP A 605 -46.98 -50.39 30.66
CA ASP A 605 -47.08 -49.61 31.90
C ASP A 605 -48.47 -49.79 32.52
N ASP A 606 -48.52 -50.13 33.81
CA ASP A 606 -49.76 -50.31 34.55
C ASP A 606 -50.47 -48.99 34.90
N ALA A 607 -49.75 -47.86 34.89
CA ALA A 607 -50.31 -46.57 35.27
C ALA A 607 -50.85 -45.78 34.06
N THR A 608 -50.30 -46.00 32.87
CA THR A 608 -50.54 -45.15 31.70
C THR A 608 -50.92 -45.99 30.49
N ALA A 609 -52.14 -45.78 29.97
CA ALA A 609 -52.57 -46.43 28.73
C ALA A 609 -51.66 -46.00 27.56
N ASN A 610 -51.45 -46.91 26.60
CA ASN A 610 -50.58 -46.69 25.44
C ASN A 610 -49.10 -46.39 25.81
N ALA A 611 -48.66 -46.81 27.00
CA ALA A 611 -47.27 -46.68 27.44
C ALA A 611 -46.67 -48.04 27.81
N GLY A 612 -45.33 -48.13 27.75
CA GLY A 612 -44.60 -49.36 28.05
C GLY A 612 -43.10 -49.23 27.80
N SER A 613 -42.37 -50.33 27.89
CA SER A 613 -40.95 -50.39 27.50
C SER A 613 -40.55 -51.78 27.02
N ASN A 614 -39.41 -51.87 26.31
CA ASN A 614 -38.74 -53.16 26.06
C ASN A 614 -37.51 -53.37 26.96
N GLY A 615 -37.41 -52.63 28.05
CA GLY A 615 -36.25 -52.60 28.94
C GLY A 615 -35.11 -51.68 28.50
N THR A 616 -35.08 -51.23 27.24
CA THR A 616 -34.10 -50.24 26.75
C THR A 616 -34.74 -48.93 26.28
N VAL A 617 -35.89 -49.02 25.61
CA VAL A 617 -36.70 -47.90 25.15
C VAL A 617 -38.05 -47.92 25.86
N ALA A 618 -38.38 -46.83 26.55
CA ALA A 618 -39.72 -46.55 27.04
C ALA A 618 -40.53 -45.81 25.96
N TRP A 619 -41.83 -46.08 25.88
CA TRP A 619 -42.74 -45.36 25.00
C TRP A 619 -43.99 -44.86 25.72
N THR A 620 -44.56 -43.79 25.18
CA THR A 620 -45.86 -43.22 25.59
C THR A 620 -46.68 -42.86 24.36
N SER A 621 -48.01 -42.88 24.48
CA SER A 621 -48.93 -42.57 23.38
C SER A 621 -48.72 -43.42 22.10
N ILE A 622 -48.47 -44.72 22.27
CA ILE A 622 -48.37 -45.69 21.16
C ILE A 622 -49.48 -46.73 21.25
N GLU A 623 -50.30 -46.85 20.21
CA GLU A 623 -51.50 -47.70 20.18
C GLU A 623 -51.22 -49.12 19.69
N ASN A 624 -50.18 -49.34 18.88
CA ASN A 624 -49.91 -50.64 18.26
C ASN A 624 -48.51 -51.14 18.59
N LEU A 625 -48.38 -52.46 18.80
CA LEU A 625 -47.09 -53.14 18.94
C LEU A 625 -47.00 -54.28 17.92
N THR A 626 -45.93 -54.31 17.12
CA THR A 626 -45.71 -55.33 16.09
C THR A 626 -44.33 -55.97 16.22
N ASP A 627 -44.28 -57.27 16.44
CA ASP A 627 -43.05 -58.05 16.47
C ASP A 627 -42.93 -58.96 15.25
N SER A 628 -41.84 -58.81 14.50
CA SER A 628 -41.57 -59.65 13.32
C SER A 628 -41.08 -61.06 13.69
N GLY A 629 -40.76 -61.32 14.96
CA GLY A 629 -40.38 -62.62 15.50
C GLY A 629 -41.28 -63.07 16.65
N ALA A 630 -40.74 -63.94 17.51
CA ALA A 630 -41.44 -64.52 18.66
C ALA A 630 -41.48 -63.56 19.86
N GLY A 631 -42.04 -62.36 19.67
CA GLY A 631 -42.12 -61.34 20.72
C GLY A 631 -43.01 -61.74 21.91
N ILE A 632 -42.73 -61.16 23.08
CA ILE A 632 -43.50 -61.39 24.32
C ILE A 632 -44.17 -60.08 24.74
N PHE A 633 -45.50 -60.06 24.83
CA PHE A 633 -46.26 -58.91 25.35
C PHE A 633 -46.67 -59.18 26.79
N GLN A 634 -46.01 -58.52 27.75
CA GLN A 634 -46.29 -58.65 29.18
C GLN A 634 -47.39 -57.65 29.58
N MET A 635 -48.54 -58.19 29.97
CA MET A 635 -49.73 -57.45 30.39
C MET A 635 -49.82 -57.47 31.91
N GLY A 636 -49.65 -56.30 32.55
CA GLY A 636 -49.84 -56.13 33.99
C GLY A 636 -51.31 -55.95 34.38
N THR A 637 -51.54 -55.29 35.52
CA THR A 637 -52.89 -55.06 36.06
C THR A 637 -53.68 -53.95 35.34
N GLY A 638 -52.98 -52.92 34.87
CA GLY A 638 -53.54 -51.76 34.18
C GLY A 638 -52.99 -51.55 32.77
N GLY A 639 -51.92 -52.27 32.40
CA GLY A 639 -51.29 -52.17 31.10
C GLY A 639 -52.23 -52.44 29.94
N SER A 640 -52.35 -51.48 29.04
CA SER A 640 -53.21 -51.58 27.85
C SER A 640 -52.65 -50.77 26.68
N VAL A 641 -52.91 -51.27 25.47
CA VAL A 641 -52.79 -50.50 24.23
C VAL A 641 -54.16 -50.44 23.56
N ALA A 642 -54.50 -49.30 22.96
CA ALA A 642 -55.80 -49.09 22.32
C ALA A 642 -55.91 -49.72 20.92
N GLY A 643 -54.78 -50.03 20.29
CA GLY A 643 -54.69 -50.62 18.95
C GLY A 643 -54.39 -52.12 18.98
N THR A 644 -53.50 -52.56 18.09
CA THR A 644 -53.27 -53.99 17.81
C THR A 644 -51.94 -54.49 18.35
N LEU A 645 -51.95 -55.75 18.82
CA LEU A 645 -50.75 -56.53 19.14
C LEU A 645 -50.54 -57.59 18.05
N THR A 646 -49.44 -57.51 17.32
CA THR A 646 -49.11 -58.44 16.21
C THR A 646 -47.76 -59.10 16.44
N ALA A 647 -47.66 -60.43 16.33
CA ALA A 647 -46.38 -61.15 16.38
C ALA A 647 -46.34 -62.43 15.56
N VAL A 648 -45.15 -62.83 15.08
CA VAL A 648 -44.92 -64.12 14.41
C VAL A 648 -44.47 -65.17 15.44
N GLY A 649 -45.42 -65.95 15.95
CA GLY A 649 -45.14 -66.95 17.00
C GLY A 649 -44.95 -66.34 18.40
N GLY A 650 -45.49 -65.14 18.64
CA GLY A 650 -45.36 -64.43 19.90
C GLY A 650 -46.26 -64.94 21.03
N THR A 651 -45.97 -64.48 22.25
CA THR A 651 -46.69 -64.83 23.48
C THR A 651 -47.29 -63.58 24.11
N VAL A 652 -48.57 -63.61 24.49
CA VAL A 652 -49.14 -62.62 25.42
C VAL A 652 -49.09 -63.21 26.82
N SER A 653 -48.31 -62.61 27.71
CA SER A 653 -48.09 -63.09 29.08
C SER A 653 -48.85 -62.21 30.07
N TYR A 654 -49.67 -62.83 30.91
CA TYR A 654 -50.33 -62.19 32.06
C TYR A 654 -49.69 -62.60 33.38
N ALA A 655 -48.47 -63.15 33.36
CA ALA A 655 -47.83 -63.77 34.52
C ALA A 655 -47.61 -62.79 35.69
N THR A 656 -47.57 -61.50 35.41
CA THR A 656 -47.40 -60.41 36.39
C THR A 656 -48.71 -59.76 36.82
N ARG A 657 -49.87 -60.16 36.25
CA ARG A 657 -51.18 -59.58 36.54
C ARG A 657 -51.79 -60.14 37.81
N THR A 658 -52.09 -59.27 38.77
CA THR A 658 -52.84 -59.61 40.00
C THR A 658 -54.34 -59.29 39.83
N GLY A 659 -55.05 -60.09 39.04
CA GLY A 659 -56.50 -59.95 38.80
C GLY A 659 -57.04 -60.86 37.69
N ALA A 660 -58.35 -61.10 37.65
CA ALA A 660 -58.97 -61.99 36.65
C ALA A 660 -58.86 -61.42 35.22
N ALA A 661 -58.31 -62.22 34.29
CA ALA A 661 -58.31 -61.89 32.86
C ALA A 661 -59.57 -62.44 32.19
N SER A 662 -60.42 -61.57 31.62
CA SER A 662 -61.57 -61.98 30.82
C SER A 662 -61.19 -62.03 29.34
N PHE A 663 -61.30 -63.20 28.71
CA PHE A 663 -61.06 -63.38 27.28
C PHE A 663 -62.40 -63.56 26.54
N ALA A 664 -62.61 -62.83 25.45
CA ALA A 664 -63.68 -63.16 24.50
C ALA A 664 -63.24 -64.36 23.63
N PRO A 665 -64.04 -65.43 23.50
CA PRO A 665 -63.58 -66.69 22.91
C PRO A 665 -63.45 -66.61 21.38
N GLY A 666 -62.21 -66.47 20.90
CA GLY A 666 -61.74 -67.01 19.63
C GLY A 666 -60.85 -68.23 19.88
N ARG A 667 -60.87 -69.23 18.99
CA ARG A 667 -60.24 -70.56 19.21
C ARG A 667 -58.75 -70.49 19.59
N TRP A 668 -58.46 -70.66 20.88
CA TRP A 668 -57.13 -70.89 21.43
C TRP A 668 -57.23 -71.97 22.54
N ARG A 669 -56.19 -72.79 22.72
CA ARG A 669 -56.07 -73.73 23.86
C ARG A 669 -54.99 -73.25 24.80
N GLN A 670 -55.34 -73.06 26.07
CA GLN A 670 -54.45 -72.68 27.16
C GLN A 670 -53.78 -73.92 27.76
N HIS A 671 -52.45 -73.91 27.84
CA HIS A 671 -51.69 -74.89 28.61
C HIS A 671 -51.52 -74.43 30.07
N GLY A 672 -51.35 -75.37 31.00
CA GLY A 672 -51.35 -75.12 32.46
C GLY A 672 -50.21 -74.26 33.00
N ASP A 673 -49.31 -73.79 32.13
CA ASP A 673 -48.23 -72.84 32.39
C ASP A 673 -48.50 -71.44 31.79
N GLY A 674 -49.68 -71.22 31.20
CA GLY A 674 -50.10 -69.94 30.64
C GLY A 674 -49.78 -69.70 29.16
N ARG A 675 -49.22 -70.68 28.43
CA ARG A 675 -48.98 -70.57 26.97
C ARG A 675 -50.23 -70.82 26.10
N LEU A 676 -50.30 -70.13 24.95
CA LEU A 676 -51.34 -70.28 23.91
C LEU A 676 -50.68 -70.50 22.52
N GLU A 677 -51.15 -71.47 21.74
CA GLU A 677 -50.59 -71.84 20.42
C GLU A 677 -51.69 -71.89 19.33
N ARG A 678 -51.38 -71.48 18.07
CA ARG A 678 -52.32 -71.52 16.91
C ARG A 678 -51.85 -72.51 15.84
N HIS A 679 -52.72 -73.42 15.41
CA HIS A 679 -52.48 -74.27 14.23
C HIS A 679 -53.07 -73.64 12.94
N HIS A 680 -52.26 -73.55 11.88
CA HIS A 680 -52.73 -73.28 10.51
C HIS A 680 -53.04 -74.60 9.77
N HIS A 681 -54.27 -74.75 9.25
CA HIS A 681 -54.61 -75.78 8.27
C HIS A 681 -54.59 -75.20 6.85
N GLY A 682 -53.77 -75.79 5.98
CA GLY A 682 -53.67 -75.45 4.57
C GLY A 682 -54.90 -75.87 3.76
N ARG A 683 -55.31 -75.01 2.82
CA ARG A 683 -56.19 -75.39 1.70
C ARG A 683 -55.44 -75.20 0.39
N ARG A 684 -55.25 -76.32 -0.31
CA ARG A 684 -54.81 -76.37 -1.72
C ARG A 684 -55.90 -75.74 -2.60
N GLN A 685 -55.54 -74.78 -3.46
CA GLN A 685 -56.29 -74.51 -4.69
C GLN A 685 -55.37 -74.69 -5.91
N ARG A 686 -55.90 -75.40 -6.90
CA ARG A 686 -55.24 -75.83 -8.14
C ARG A 686 -54.97 -74.65 -9.07
N GLN A 687 -53.77 -74.62 -9.63
CA GLN A 687 -53.38 -73.84 -10.81
C GLN A 687 -54.19 -74.29 -12.04
N GLN A 688 -54.75 -73.34 -12.78
CA GLN A 688 -54.94 -73.47 -14.23
C GLN A 688 -54.02 -72.46 -14.93
N ARG A 689 -53.17 -72.99 -15.82
CA ARG A 689 -52.27 -72.25 -16.70
C ARG A 689 -53.06 -71.77 -17.92
N HIS A 690 -52.87 -70.52 -18.33
CA HIS A 690 -52.95 -70.12 -19.73
C HIS A 690 -51.70 -69.35 -20.13
N ARG A 691 -51.21 -69.69 -21.32
CA ARG A 691 -50.01 -69.21 -22.03
C ARG A 691 -50.29 -67.94 -22.84
N HIS A 692 -49.19 -67.31 -23.26
CA HIS A 692 -48.98 -66.27 -24.28
C HIS A 692 -48.99 -64.82 -23.72
N GLY A 693 -48.05 -63.93 -24.07
CA GLY A 693 -47.03 -63.95 -25.11
C GLY A 693 -45.94 -62.89 -24.89
N ARG A 694 -44.92 -62.97 -25.74
CA ARG A 694 -43.72 -62.12 -25.81
C ARG A 694 -44.05 -60.70 -26.31
N GLY A 695 -43.20 -59.73 -25.97
CA GLY A 695 -43.00 -58.50 -26.74
C GLY A 695 -42.35 -57.39 -25.91
N PRO A 696 -41.09 -56.98 -26.20
CA PRO A 696 -40.40 -55.87 -25.52
C PRO A 696 -40.68 -54.53 -26.22
N ASP A 697 -40.45 -53.41 -25.55
CA ASP A 697 -39.89 -52.22 -26.22
C ASP A 697 -39.27 -51.21 -25.25
N LEU A 698 -38.11 -50.74 -25.70
CA LEU A 698 -37.27 -49.66 -25.20
C LEU A 698 -37.79 -48.31 -25.72
N HIS A 699 -37.68 -47.23 -24.93
CA HIS A 699 -36.91 -46.01 -25.22
C HIS A 699 -37.20 -44.87 -24.21
N PRO A 700 -36.37 -43.80 -24.14
CA PRO A 700 -36.09 -43.04 -22.93
C PRO A 700 -36.68 -41.61 -22.97
N GLY A 701 -36.63 -40.95 -21.82
CA GLY A 701 -36.81 -39.52 -21.62
C GLY A 701 -36.13 -39.14 -20.31
#